data_AF-A0AAX7VMQ2-F1
#
_entry.id   AF-A0AAX7VMQ2-F1
#
_cell.length_a   1.000
_cell.length_b   1.000
_cell.length_c   1.000
_cell.angle_alpha   90.00
_cell.angle_beta   90.00
_cell.angle_gamma   90.00
#
_symmetry.space_group_name_H-M   'P 1'
#
loop_
_entity.id
_entity.type
_entity.pdbx_description
1 polymer ?
#
loop_
_entity_poly.entity_id
_entity_poly.type
_entity_poly.pdbx_seq_one_letter_code
_entity_poly.pdbx_strand_id
1 'polypeptide(L)'
;MNVLKEKRFSLVELVHHFFTETKETGISSFEDFQVVFIFDGLDECRLPLDFHETAILTDPRESTSLDVLLINLIRGELLPYAHIWITTRPAAANQIPPDCVHMVTEVRGFTDPQKEKYFKKRFKDTKQARRIIISHIKRSRSLYIMCHIPVFCWITATVMEDVLETREGGQLPKTLTEMYIQFLVVQAKMKKAKYDGGAETDSPWSPENSKMIESLGKLAFDQLQKGNLIFYKSDIRECGINIKAASVYSGVFTQIFKEESGLYQHKVFCFIHLSVQEFLAALHVHLTFINSGLNLLEEQQGTSRSFKPSFHQSAVNKALESPNGHWDLFLRFLLGLSLQTNQNLLQDLLTKTGSYSQTNQETVQYIKKKLSENLSVEKSINLLHCLNELNDRSLVEEIQQSLTSGSLSTDELSPAQWSALVFILLSSEKDLDVFDLKKYSASEEALLRLLPVVKASNKALLSGCCLSERSCEALSPVLSSKSSSLKEVNLNNNNLQDSGVKLLSAALQSPHCTLETLSIFQICIKACNHNSATPRRTLSNTKSSNYFRQLQCILIQYFSCFMYVFFTSRLSGCFLSEKSCEALSSVLNSQSSSLKELDLSNNNLQDSSVTLLSVLREKPHCTLECLRLSGCFLSRRSYDVLASVLRSQSSSLRKLILSKNNLQDSVIKLLSAALRSPHCTLKTLRLNACNLLKRSCEDLTSVLCSQSSHLRELDLSDNDLEDSGVKLLSAAVASPHCTLESLSLSRCLITEEGCTFLVSALSSNPSHLRELDLNDGLITAAGLCLFSPSDSCQLTIDTNTVNTNLKLSDSNRKVTRVEEVQSYPDHPDRFDGWSQLLCRNGLTGRCYWEVEWRGQVYMSVSYRRIGRKGDSGDCVFGNNDQSWSLYCSGVPVCVYHNNKRTSISSSSASNRVAVYVDCPAGTLSFYSVSSETLIHLHTFNTTFTESLYPGFTFRSPGSSVSLYEVLDAAKPSCCHGSGSL
;
A
#
# COMPACT_ATOMS: atom_id res chain seq x y z
N MET A 1 47.57 -24.66 -21.88
CA MET A 1 47.43 -25.30 -23.20
C MET A 1 47.41 -24.32 -24.37
N ASN A 2 46.60 -23.26 -24.35
CA ASN A 2 46.47 -22.27 -25.44
C ASN A 2 47.79 -21.73 -26.05
N VAL A 3 48.85 -21.53 -25.26
CA VAL A 3 50.18 -21.08 -25.73
C VAL A 3 50.97 -22.15 -26.51
N LEU A 4 50.55 -23.40 -26.42
CA LEU A 4 51.17 -24.56 -27.07
C LEU A 4 50.39 -25.02 -28.31
N LYS A 5 49.37 -24.28 -28.75
CA LYS A 5 48.43 -24.69 -29.83
C LYS A 5 49.10 -25.06 -31.16
N GLU A 6 50.27 -24.49 -31.46
CA GLU A 6 51.00 -24.73 -32.71
C GLU A 6 51.97 -25.92 -32.62
N LYS A 7 52.09 -26.52 -31.43
CA LYS A 7 52.96 -27.66 -31.18
C LYS A 7 52.14 -28.95 -31.12
N ARG A 8 52.78 -30.05 -31.49
CA ARG A 8 52.23 -31.40 -31.37
C ARG A 8 52.84 -32.09 -30.16
N PHE A 9 52.02 -32.84 -29.44
CA PHE A 9 52.40 -33.61 -28.26
C PHE A 9 51.69 -34.95 -28.31
N SER A 10 52.33 -35.99 -27.78
CA SER A 10 51.61 -37.13 -27.22
C SER A 10 51.10 -36.80 -25.82
N LEU A 11 50.15 -37.58 -25.29
CA LEU A 11 49.65 -37.35 -23.94
C LEU A 11 50.76 -37.47 -22.89
N VAL A 12 51.66 -38.46 -23.06
CA VAL A 12 52.83 -38.64 -22.18
C VAL A 12 53.74 -37.41 -22.25
N GLU A 13 54.07 -36.94 -23.45
CA GLU A 13 54.92 -35.76 -23.62
C GLU A 13 54.28 -34.49 -23.04
N LEU A 14 52.95 -34.35 -23.15
CA LEU A 14 52.22 -33.22 -22.61
C LEU A 14 52.28 -33.19 -21.08
N VAL A 15 52.09 -34.35 -20.43
CA VAL A 15 52.22 -34.48 -18.98
C VAL A 15 53.67 -34.20 -18.54
N HIS A 16 54.66 -34.77 -19.23
CA HIS A 16 56.08 -34.50 -18.95
C HIS A 16 56.48 -33.04 -19.15
N HIS A 17 55.83 -32.35 -20.08
CA HIS A 17 56.09 -30.93 -20.36
C HIS A 17 55.66 -30.03 -19.19
N PHE A 18 54.51 -30.32 -18.58
CA PHE A 18 54.02 -29.56 -17.43
C PHE A 18 54.56 -30.05 -16.11
N PHE A 19 54.83 -31.35 -15.95
CA PHE A 19 55.27 -31.98 -14.71
C PHE A 19 56.59 -32.72 -14.93
N THR A 20 57.71 -32.00 -14.91
CA THR A 20 59.04 -32.58 -15.20
C THR A 20 59.42 -33.71 -14.24
N GLU A 21 58.88 -33.71 -13.02
CA GLU A 21 59.07 -34.76 -12.02
C GLU A 21 58.49 -36.12 -12.49
N THR A 22 57.43 -36.10 -13.29
CA THR A 22 56.85 -37.33 -13.88
C THR A 22 57.77 -37.96 -14.92
N LYS A 23 58.57 -37.14 -15.61
CA LYS A 23 59.61 -37.59 -16.53
C LYS A 23 60.80 -38.17 -15.77
N GLU A 24 61.21 -37.52 -14.69
CA GLU A 24 62.32 -37.97 -13.83
C GLU A 24 62.02 -39.30 -13.11
N THR A 25 60.75 -39.53 -12.77
CA THR A 25 60.27 -40.78 -12.16
C THR A 25 59.96 -41.89 -13.18
N GLY A 26 60.12 -41.62 -14.48
CA GLY A 26 59.94 -42.62 -15.55
C GLY A 26 58.50 -43.01 -15.86
N ILE A 27 57.51 -42.23 -15.40
CA ILE A 27 56.09 -42.51 -15.65
C ILE A 27 55.80 -42.32 -17.14
N SER A 28 55.63 -43.42 -17.87
CA SER A 28 55.33 -43.42 -19.31
C SER A 28 54.12 -44.29 -19.68
N SER A 29 53.54 -44.99 -18.70
CA SER A 29 52.28 -45.72 -18.80
C SER A 29 51.31 -45.17 -17.76
N PHE A 30 50.04 -45.03 -18.14
CA PHE A 30 48.97 -44.57 -17.26
C PHE A 30 48.08 -45.73 -16.76
N GLU A 31 48.31 -46.96 -17.24
CA GLU A 31 47.48 -48.14 -16.94
C GLU A 31 47.57 -48.56 -15.46
N ASP A 32 48.70 -48.32 -14.82
CA ASP A 32 48.95 -48.69 -13.42
C ASP A 32 48.40 -47.65 -12.41
N PHE A 33 47.80 -46.56 -12.89
CA PHE A 33 47.40 -45.42 -12.06
C PHE A 33 45.91 -45.13 -12.17
N GLN A 34 45.31 -44.71 -11.05
CA GLN A 34 44.01 -44.05 -11.09
C GLN A 34 44.21 -42.59 -11.49
N VAL A 35 43.87 -42.26 -12.73
CA VAL A 35 44.09 -40.93 -13.31
C VAL A 35 42.80 -40.11 -13.27
N VAL A 36 42.91 -38.86 -12.83
CA VAL A 36 41.85 -37.85 -12.90
C VAL A 36 42.38 -36.63 -13.63
N PHE A 37 41.70 -36.20 -14.69
CA PHE A 37 41.95 -34.93 -15.35
C PHE A 37 40.93 -33.89 -14.91
N ILE A 38 41.40 -32.72 -14.46
CA ILE A 38 40.55 -31.58 -14.14
C ILE A 38 40.81 -30.49 -15.18
N PHE A 39 39.85 -30.28 -16.07
CA PHE A 39 39.87 -29.16 -17.03
C PHE A 39 39.08 -28.00 -16.44
N ASP A 40 39.79 -27.08 -15.79
CA ASP A 40 39.21 -25.88 -15.22
C ASP A 40 39.07 -24.79 -16.30
N GLY A 41 37.85 -24.36 -16.61
CA GLY A 41 37.56 -23.26 -17.53
C GLY A 41 37.58 -23.64 -19.01
N LEU A 42 36.76 -24.60 -19.45
CA LEU A 42 36.70 -24.99 -20.87
C LEU A 42 36.39 -23.82 -21.82
N ASP A 43 35.59 -22.87 -21.36
CA ASP A 43 35.21 -21.67 -22.10
C ASP A 43 36.36 -20.66 -22.28
N GLU A 44 37.50 -20.90 -21.66
CA GLU A 44 38.75 -20.15 -21.84
C GLU A 44 39.69 -20.85 -22.85
N CYS A 45 39.31 -22.05 -23.31
CA CYS A 45 40.04 -22.79 -24.32
C CYS A 45 39.88 -22.13 -25.69
N ARG A 46 41.00 -21.77 -26.32
CA ARG A 46 41.05 -21.21 -27.67
C ARG A 46 41.30 -22.27 -28.75
N LEU A 47 41.34 -23.55 -28.36
CA LEU A 47 41.53 -24.66 -29.29
C LEU A 47 40.18 -25.00 -29.95
N PRO A 48 40.16 -25.35 -31.25
CA PRO A 48 38.94 -25.75 -31.93
C PRO A 48 38.49 -27.13 -31.43
N LEU A 49 37.45 -27.19 -30.61
CA LEU A 49 36.93 -28.44 -30.06
C LEU A 49 35.80 -29.00 -30.95
N ASP A 50 36.15 -29.52 -32.12
CA ASP A 50 35.19 -30.12 -33.05
C ASP A 50 35.00 -31.62 -32.79
N PHE A 51 33.91 -31.96 -32.10
CA PHE A 51 33.57 -33.34 -31.76
C PHE A 51 32.92 -34.14 -32.91
N HIS A 52 32.81 -33.62 -34.14
CA HIS A 52 32.21 -34.35 -35.27
C HIS A 52 33.26 -34.89 -36.25
N GLU A 53 34.26 -34.10 -36.64
CA GLU A 53 35.20 -34.46 -37.70
C GLU A 53 36.60 -34.90 -37.20
N THR A 54 36.80 -35.00 -35.88
CA THR A 54 38.12 -35.28 -35.29
C THR A 54 38.52 -36.76 -35.34
N ALA A 55 39.76 -37.01 -35.78
CA ALA A 55 40.40 -38.33 -35.83
C ALA A 55 40.44 -39.04 -34.46
N ILE A 56 40.21 -40.36 -34.47
CA ILE A 56 40.24 -41.20 -33.27
C ILE A 56 41.69 -41.48 -32.88
N LEU A 57 42.02 -41.23 -31.61
CA LEU A 57 43.33 -41.51 -31.04
C LEU A 57 43.17 -42.34 -29.77
N THR A 58 43.84 -43.50 -29.72
CA THR A 58 43.80 -44.43 -28.59
C THR A 58 45.15 -44.64 -27.91
N ASP A 59 46.27 -44.42 -28.62
CA ASP A 59 47.62 -44.56 -28.06
C ASP A 59 48.09 -43.24 -27.39
N PRO A 60 48.34 -43.23 -26.05
CA PRO A 60 48.84 -42.04 -25.35
C PRO A 60 50.26 -41.61 -25.74
N ARG A 61 50.99 -42.41 -26.54
CA ARG A 61 52.35 -42.12 -27.03
C ARG A 61 52.37 -41.51 -28.44
N GLU A 62 51.24 -41.48 -29.13
CA GLU A 62 51.14 -40.90 -30.46
C GLU A 62 51.04 -39.36 -30.40
N SER A 63 51.85 -38.68 -31.22
CA SER A 63 51.94 -37.21 -31.22
C SER A 63 50.90 -36.56 -32.13
N THR A 64 49.99 -35.78 -31.54
CA THR A 64 48.95 -35.05 -32.27
C THR A 64 48.79 -33.61 -31.79
N SER A 65 47.89 -32.85 -32.42
CA SER A 65 47.55 -31.50 -31.98
C SER A 65 46.72 -31.54 -30.69
N LEU A 66 46.81 -30.49 -29.88
CA LEU A 66 46.24 -30.47 -28.53
C LEU A 66 44.71 -30.56 -28.50
N ASP A 67 44.04 -29.99 -29.49
CA ASP A 67 42.61 -30.14 -29.73
C ASP A 67 42.22 -31.61 -29.89
N VAL A 68 42.93 -32.35 -30.75
CA VAL A 68 42.70 -33.78 -30.99
C VAL A 68 42.93 -34.60 -29.72
N LEU A 69 43.98 -34.30 -28.95
CA LEU A 69 44.22 -34.96 -27.65
C LEU A 69 43.05 -34.73 -26.67
N LEU A 70 42.60 -33.49 -26.51
CA LEU A 70 41.51 -33.14 -25.60
C LEU A 70 40.19 -33.79 -26.01
N ILE A 71 39.86 -33.74 -27.30
CA ILE A 71 38.62 -34.33 -27.83
C ILE A 71 38.60 -35.84 -27.56
N ASN A 72 39.70 -36.55 -27.82
CA ASN A 72 39.76 -38.00 -27.60
C ASN A 72 39.79 -38.38 -26.11
N LEU A 73 40.38 -37.56 -25.24
CA LEU A 73 40.24 -37.71 -23.79
C LEU A 73 38.77 -37.58 -23.37
N ILE A 74 38.10 -36.51 -23.81
CA ILE A 74 36.71 -36.22 -23.43
C ILE A 74 35.73 -37.28 -23.98
N ARG A 75 35.98 -37.80 -25.19
CA ARG A 75 35.21 -38.92 -25.77
C ARG A 75 35.43 -40.25 -25.02
N GLY A 76 36.52 -40.37 -24.26
CA GLY A 76 36.93 -41.62 -23.63
C GLY A 76 37.66 -42.59 -24.57
N GLU A 77 38.05 -42.15 -25.77
CA GLU A 77 38.84 -42.96 -26.72
C GLU A 77 40.32 -43.04 -26.27
N LEU A 78 40.83 -41.95 -25.68
CA LEU A 78 42.16 -41.87 -25.11
C LEU A 78 42.09 -42.01 -23.58
N LEU A 79 42.70 -43.06 -23.03
CA LEU A 79 42.63 -43.42 -21.60
C LEU A 79 41.19 -43.60 -21.06
N PRO A 80 40.44 -44.63 -21.51
CA PRO A 80 39.04 -44.85 -21.12
C PRO A 80 38.82 -45.02 -19.61
N TYR A 81 39.85 -45.40 -18.85
CA TYR A 81 39.77 -45.58 -17.39
C TYR A 81 39.95 -44.27 -16.59
N ALA A 82 40.36 -43.18 -17.25
CA ALA A 82 40.57 -41.90 -16.59
C ALA A 82 39.23 -41.20 -16.30
N HIS A 83 39.14 -40.57 -15.14
CA HIS A 83 37.98 -39.72 -14.83
C HIS A 83 38.28 -38.29 -15.26
N ILE A 84 37.27 -37.62 -15.81
CA ILE A 84 37.42 -36.24 -16.28
C ILE A 84 36.41 -35.35 -15.57
N TRP A 85 36.90 -34.28 -14.95
CA TRP A 85 36.10 -33.22 -14.38
C TRP A 85 36.31 -31.95 -15.18
N ILE A 86 35.24 -31.38 -15.74
CA ILE A 86 35.30 -30.15 -16.53
C ILE A 86 34.50 -29.06 -15.82
N THR A 87 35.09 -27.89 -15.63
CA THR A 87 34.36 -26.68 -15.21
C THR A 87 34.19 -25.78 -16.43
N THR A 88 33.00 -25.22 -16.62
CA THR A 88 32.74 -24.27 -17.70
C THR A 88 31.48 -23.45 -17.47
N ARG A 89 31.37 -22.30 -18.13
CA ARG A 89 30.11 -21.53 -18.19
C ARG A 89 29.02 -22.32 -18.93
N PRO A 90 27.74 -22.19 -18.53
CA PRO A 90 26.63 -22.93 -19.16
C PRO A 90 26.56 -22.79 -20.69
N ALA A 91 26.85 -21.61 -21.23
CA ALA A 91 26.84 -21.35 -22.67
C ALA A 91 27.88 -22.19 -23.45
N ALA A 92 29.00 -22.56 -22.82
CA ALA A 92 30.07 -23.34 -23.44
C ALA A 92 29.94 -24.84 -23.14
N ALA A 93 29.15 -25.24 -22.15
CA ALA A 93 28.89 -26.66 -21.85
C ALA A 93 28.28 -27.40 -23.05
N ASN A 94 27.47 -26.71 -23.87
CA ASN A 94 26.85 -27.26 -25.08
C ASN A 94 27.86 -27.63 -26.18
N GLN A 95 29.14 -27.25 -26.06
CA GLN A 95 30.18 -27.69 -26.99
C GLN A 95 30.54 -29.17 -26.80
N ILE A 96 30.26 -29.72 -25.61
CA ILE A 96 30.52 -31.13 -25.31
C ILE A 96 29.29 -31.94 -25.73
N PRO A 97 29.44 -33.01 -26.52
CA PRO A 97 28.34 -33.91 -26.84
C PRO A 97 27.71 -34.50 -25.57
N PRO A 98 26.37 -34.54 -25.45
CA PRO A 98 25.70 -35.10 -24.28
C PRO A 98 26.12 -36.53 -23.93
N ASP A 99 26.42 -37.34 -24.96
CA ASP A 99 26.85 -38.73 -24.80
C ASP A 99 28.22 -38.88 -24.12
N CYS A 100 29.04 -37.81 -24.08
CA CYS A 100 30.31 -37.77 -23.36
C CYS A 100 30.16 -37.37 -21.88
N VAL A 101 28.95 -37.00 -21.44
CA VAL A 101 28.72 -36.40 -20.11
C VAL A 101 27.94 -37.34 -19.21
N HIS A 102 28.63 -37.93 -18.23
CA HIS A 102 28.01 -38.83 -17.25
C HIS A 102 27.23 -38.10 -16.16
N MET A 103 27.67 -36.91 -15.76
CA MET A 103 27.08 -36.14 -14.66
C MET A 103 27.28 -34.64 -14.89
N VAL A 104 26.25 -33.86 -14.57
CA VAL A 104 26.30 -32.38 -14.60
C VAL A 104 26.01 -31.85 -13.21
N THR A 105 26.89 -30.98 -12.70
CA THR A 105 26.70 -30.27 -11.44
C THR A 105 26.67 -28.76 -11.70
N GLU A 106 25.58 -28.10 -11.30
CA GLU A 106 25.41 -26.65 -11.46
C GLU A 106 25.80 -25.90 -10.17
N VAL A 107 26.75 -24.95 -10.27
CA VAL A 107 27.13 -24.08 -9.15
C VAL A 107 26.18 -22.89 -9.07
N ARG A 108 25.18 -22.99 -8.19
CA ARG A 108 24.07 -22.01 -8.04
C ARG A 108 24.36 -20.82 -7.11
N GLY A 109 25.60 -20.35 -6.99
CA GLY A 109 25.91 -19.11 -6.23
C GLY A 109 25.40 -19.06 -4.77
N PHE A 110 25.09 -17.84 -4.29
CA PHE A 110 24.59 -17.55 -2.94
C PHE A 110 23.06 -17.53 -2.86
N THR A 111 22.55 -18.25 -1.86
CA THR A 111 21.17 -18.12 -1.37
C THR A 111 20.95 -16.80 -0.64
N ASP A 112 19.69 -16.38 -0.52
CA ASP A 112 19.32 -15.13 0.16
C ASP A 112 19.89 -14.99 1.59
N PRO A 113 19.87 -16.04 2.46
CA PRO A 113 20.53 -16.00 3.76
C PRO A 113 22.06 -15.88 3.67
N GLN A 114 22.69 -16.50 2.66
CA GLN A 114 24.13 -16.42 2.43
C GLN A 114 24.55 -15.02 1.96
N LYS A 115 23.76 -14.37 1.09
CA LYS A 115 23.97 -12.96 0.69
C LYS A 115 24.02 -12.07 1.92
N GLU A 116 23.03 -12.18 2.79
CA GLU A 116 23.03 -11.44 4.05
C GLU A 116 24.25 -11.77 4.90
N LYS A 117 24.55 -13.06 5.11
CA LYS A 117 25.72 -13.49 5.90
C LYS A 117 27.02 -12.89 5.37
N TYR A 118 27.18 -12.80 4.05
CA TYR A 118 28.34 -12.18 3.40
C TYR A 118 28.46 -10.70 3.78
N PHE A 119 27.43 -9.88 3.53
CA PHE A 119 27.47 -8.46 3.87
C PHE A 119 27.63 -8.22 5.37
N LYS A 120 26.98 -9.06 6.20
CA LYS A 120 27.12 -9.03 7.66
C LYS A 120 28.55 -9.30 8.13
N LYS A 121 29.31 -10.15 7.42
CA LYS A 121 30.71 -10.48 7.73
C LYS A 121 31.67 -9.39 7.22
N ARG A 122 31.34 -8.75 6.10
CA ARG A 122 32.17 -7.72 5.46
C ARG A 122 32.13 -6.38 6.21
N PHE A 123 30.96 -5.98 6.72
CA PHE A 123 30.76 -4.73 7.47
C PHE A 123 30.61 -5.02 8.96
N LYS A 124 31.74 -5.02 9.69
CA LYS A 124 31.78 -5.39 11.12
C LYS A 124 31.48 -4.23 12.08
N ASP A 125 31.91 -3.03 11.74
CA ASP A 125 32.08 -1.96 12.76
C ASP A 125 30.88 -1.03 12.95
N THR A 126 29.88 -1.05 12.07
CA THR A 126 28.69 -0.17 12.22
C THR A 126 27.38 -0.91 11.93
N LYS A 127 26.58 -1.16 12.98
CA LYS A 127 25.21 -1.72 12.87
C LYS A 127 24.35 -0.92 11.89
N GLN A 128 24.57 0.39 11.80
CA GLN A 128 23.87 1.30 10.90
C GLN A 128 24.22 1.08 9.43
N ALA A 129 25.52 1.04 9.06
CA ALA A 129 25.94 0.75 7.69
C ALA A 129 25.41 -0.60 7.23
N ARG A 130 25.53 -1.63 8.08
CA ARG A 130 24.97 -2.95 7.81
C ARG A 130 23.47 -2.91 7.53
N ARG A 131 22.69 -2.14 8.30
CA ARG A 131 21.25 -1.98 8.08
C ARG A 131 20.95 -1.26 6.77
N ILE A 132 21.67 -0.17 6.49
CA ILE A 132 21.51 0.64 5.27
C ILE A 132 21.81 -0.21 4.03
N ILE A 133 22.94 -0.93 4.02
CA ILE A 133 23.37 -1.76 2.89
C ILE A 133 22.39 -2.91 2.65
N ILE A 134 22.08 -3.69 3.67
CA ILE A 134 21.15 -4.82 3.50
C ILE A 134 19.77 -4.33 3.06
N SER A 135 19.31 -3.21 3.62
CA SER A 135 18.05 -2.60 3.20
C SER A 135 18.10 -2.13 1.75
N HIS A 136 19.18 -1.44 1.35
CA HIS A 136 19.32 -0.90 0.01
C HIS A 136 19.47 -2.01 -1.05
N ILE A 137 20.30 -3.02 -0.80
CA ILE A 137 20.48 -4.15 -1.72
C ILE A 137 19.17 -4.94 -1.85
N LYS A 138 18.42 -5.16 -0.76
CA LYS A 138 17.10 -5.80 -0.85
C LYS A 138 16.08 -4.96 -1.61
N ARG A 139 16.19 -3.64 -1.49
CA ARG A 139 15.30 -2.67 -2.14
C ARG A 139 15.58 -2.54 -3.64
N SER A 140 16.83 -2.68 -4.08
CA SER A 140 17.18 -2.74 -5.50
C SER A 140 17.17 -4.19 -6.00
N ARG A 141 16.07 -4.61 -6.62
CA ARG A 141 15.88 -6.00 -7.10
C ARG A 141 16.97 -6.43 -8.07
N SER A 142 17.36 -5.55 -9.00
CA SER A 142 18.44 -5.82 -9.95
C SER A 142 19.75 -6.14 -9.23
N LEU A 143 20.16 -5.30 -8.26
CA LEU A 143 21.37 -5.54 -7.46
C LEU A 143 21.25 -6.81 -6.61
N TYR A 144 20.07 -7.05 -6.03
CA TYR A 144 19.78 -8.24 -5.22
C TYR A 144 19.92 -9.55 -6.00
N ILE A 145 19.43 -9.57 -7.23
CA ILE A 145 19.51 -10.73 -8.13
C ILE A 145 20.97 -10.98 -8.51
N MET A 146 21.71 -9.95 -8.89
CA MET A 146 23.13 -10.11 -9.27
C MET A 146 24.00 -10.58 -8.11
N CYS A 147 23.70 -10.16 -6.87
CA CYS A 147 24.35 -10.66 -5.66
C CYS A 147 24.13 -12.16 -5.40
N HIS A 148 23.38 -12.87 -6.25
CA HIS A 148 23.43 -14.33 -6.29
C HIS A 148 24.84 -14.83 -6.67
N ILE A 149 25.56 -14.10 -7.51
CA ILE A 149 26.92 -14.44 -7.89
C ILE A 149 27.89 -13.74 -6.91
N PRO A 150 28.78 -14.47 -6.21
CA PRO A 150 29.62 -13.92 -5.13
C PRO A 150 30.48 -12.71 -5.51
N VAL A 151 31.00 -12.64 -6.73
CA VAL A 151 31.82 -11.50 -7.17
C VAL A 151 31.02 -10.19 -7.17
N PHE A 152 29.72 -10.23 -7.49
CA PHE A 152 28.87 -9.05 -7.42
C PHE A 152 28.62 -8.61 -5.97
N CYS A 153 28.60 -9.53 -5.00
CA CYS A 153 28.61 -9.15 -3.60
C CYS A 153 29.90 -8.41 -3.20
N TRP A 154 31.04 -8.84 -3.73
CA TRP A 154 32.33 -8.17 -3.50
C TRP A 154 32.40 -6.79 -4.15
N ILE A 155 31.99 -6.65 -5.42
CA ILE A 155 31.89 -5.35 -6.12
C ILE A 155 30.95 -4.43 -5.33
N THR A 156 29.76 -4.93 -4.97
CA THR A 156 28.76 -4.15 -4.25
C THR A 156 29.26 -3.70 -2.89
N ALA A 157 29.89 -4.58 -2.13
CA ALA A 157 30.46 -4.22 -0.84
C ALA A 157 31.57 -3.18 -0.98
N THR A 158 32.45 -3.33 -1.97
CA THR A 158 33.55 -2.37 -2.21
C THR A 158 33.03 -0.97 -2.51
N VAL A 159 32.00 -0.86 -3.37
CA VAL A 159 31.36 0.42 -3.70
C VAL A 159 30.63 1.00 -2.49
N MET A 160 29.87 0.17 -1.77
CA MET A 160 29.07 0.65 -0.62
C MET A 160 29.96 1.09 0.55
N GLU A 161 31.15 0.50 0.72
CA GLU A 161 32.12 0.93 1.73
C GLU A 161 32.60 2.37 1.43
N ASP A 162 33.13 2.64 0.23
CA ASP A 162 33.57 3.99 -0.17
C ASP A 162 32.42 5.01 -0.10
N VAL A 163 31.23 4.65 -0.59
CA VAL A 163 30.07 5.55 -0.62
C VAL A 163 29.59 5.92 0.79
N LEU A 164 29.67 5.00 1.75
CA LEU A 164 29.24 5.26 3.13
C LEU A 164 30.29 6.00 3.97
N GLU A 165 31.57 5.82 3.65
CA GLU A 165 32.67 6.54 4.31
C GLU A 165 32.77 7.99 3.82
N THR A 166 32.43 8.25 2.55
CA THR A 166 32.66 9.55 1.91
C THR A 166 31.44 10.47 1.79
N ARG A 167 30.22 10.02 2.04
CA ARG A 167 29.00 10.83 1.82
C ARG A 167 28.14 11.04 3.07
N GLU A 168 28.09 12.29 3.53
CA GLU A 168 26.92 12.83 4.25
C GLU A 168 25.80 13.15 3.23
N GLY A 169 24.96 12.17 2.90
CA GLY A 169 23.63 12.43 2.29
C GLY A 169 23.43 12.24 0.77
N GLY A 170 24.36 11.63 0.03
CA GLY A 170 24.14 11.34 -1.41
C GLY A 170 23.30 10.08 -1.70
N GLN A 171 22.63 10.02 -2.86
CA GLN A 171 21.84 8.84 -3.27
C GLN A 171 22.76 7.63 -3.53
N LEU A 172 22.33 6.46 -3.05
CA LEU A 172 22.99 5.17 -3.31
C LEU A 172 22.74 4.72 -4.77
N PRO A 173 23.72 4.04 -5.42
CA PRO A 173 23.56 3.57 -6.79
C PRO A 173 22.36 2.64 -6.97
N LYS A 174 21.52 2.89 -7.97
CA LYS A 174 20.27 2.15 -8.20
C LYS A 174 20.40 1.14 -9.33
N THR A 175 21.15 1.48 -10.39
CA THR A 175 21.32 0.66 -11.59
C THR A 175 22.63 -0.12 -11.58
N LEU A 176 22.74 -1.12 -12.47
CA LEU A 176 24.00 -1.86 -12.61
C LEU A 176 25.10 -0.94 -13.15
N THR A 177 24.77 -0.07 -14.10
CA THR A 177 25.75 0.84 -14.69
C THR A 177 26.30 1.84 -13.68
N GLU A 178 25.44 2.42 -12.83
CA GLU A 178 25.87 3.30 -11.74
C GLU A 178 26.83 2.57 -10.79
N MET A 179 26.53 1.31 -10.43
CA MET A 179 27.41 0.50 -9.59
C MET A 179 28.79 0.29 -10.20
N TYR A 180 28.88 0.04 -11.52
CA TYR A 180 30.17 -0.21 -12.18
C TYR A 180 30.96 1.06 -12.44
N ILE A 181 30.30 2.19 -12.70
CA ILE A 181 30.95 3.50 -12.75
C ILE A 181 31.56 3.81 -11.39
N GLN A 182 30.80 3.68 -10.30
CA GLN A 182 31.32 3.90 -8.96
C GLN A 182 32.43 2.92 -8.60
N PHE A 183 32.30 1.65 -8.98
CA PHE A 183 33.35 0.66 -8.79
C PHE A 183 34.65 1.09 -9.48
N LEU A 184 34.58 1.54 -10.74
CA LEU A 184 35.75 2.02 -11.47
C LEU A 184 36.38 3.25 -10.80
N VAL A 185 35.56 4.19 -10.33
CA VAL A 185 36.01 5.37 -9.57
C VAL A 185 36.74 4.96 -8.28
N VAL A 186 36.19 4.02 -7.52
CA VAL A 186 36.82 3.49 -6.29
C VAL A 186 38.17 2.84 -6.61
N GLN A 187 38.25 2.06 -7.69
CA GLN A 187 39.52 1.44 -8.10
C GLN A 187 40.57 2.48 -8.51
N ALA A 188 40.16 3.54 -9.21
CA ALA A 188 41.06 4.65 -9.56
C ALA A 188 41.57 5.40 -8.32
N LYS A 189 40.69 5.70 -7.35
CA LYS A 189 41.06 6.29 -6.05
C LYS A 189 42.06 5.40 -5.29
N MET A 190 41.76 4.11 -5.16
CA MET A 190 42.60 3.16 -4.43
C MET A 190 44.00 3.01 -5.05
N LYS A 191 44.10 3.02 -6.38
CA LYS A 191 45.39 3.01 -7.08
C LYS A 191 46.19 4.26 -6.74
N LYS A 192 45.56 5.44 -6.77
CA LYS A 192 46.22 6.71 -6.49
C LYS A 192 46.77 6.77 -5.06
N ALA A 193 45.95 6.39 -4.07
CA ALA A 193 46.34 6.35 -2.67
C ALA A 193 47.52 5.38 -2.40
N LYS A 194 47.54 4.22 -3.08
CA LYS A 194 48.57 3.19 -2.87
C LYS A 194 49.89 3.46 -3.60
N TYR A 195 49.86 4.08 -4.79
CA TYR A 195 51.02 4.13 -5.68
C TYR A 195 51.46 5.53 -6.10
N ASP A 196 50.57 6.52 -6.07
CA ASP A 196 50.88 7.88 -6.55
C ASP A 196 51.10 8.89 -5.41
N GLY A 197 50.90 8.48 -4.15
CA GLY A 197 51.15 9.33 -2.96
C GLY A 197 50.24 10.56 -2.82
N GLY A 198 49.15 10.64 -3.59
CA GLY A 198 48.20 11.76 -3.56
C GLY A 198 47.19 11.67 -2.42
N ALA A 199 46.67 12.83 -1.98
CA ALA A 199 45.60 12.92 -0.98
C ALA A 199 44.25 12.42 -1.54
N GLU A 200 43.35 11.92 -0.68
CA GLU A 200 42.01 11.41 -1.07
C GLU A 200 41.10 12.46 -1.74
N THR A 201 41.43 13.75 -1.65
CA THR A 201 40.62 14.88 -2.14
C THR A 201 40.84 15.24 -3.61
N ASP A 202 41.84 14.67 -4.27
CA ASP A 202 42.12 14.97 -5.67
C ASP A 202 41.17 14.21 -6.62
N SER A 203 40.96 14.73 -7.85
CA SER A 203 40.25 13.98 -8.90
C SER A 203 40.89 12.60 -9.12
N PRO A 204 40.07 11.52 -9.22
CA PRO A 204 40.57 10.16 -9.43
C PRO A 204 41.19 9.96 -10.83
N TRP A 205 40.96 10.90 -11.76
CA TRP A 205 41.29 10.78 -13.18
C TRP A 205 42.53 11.60 -13.56
N SER A 206 43.73 11.11 -13.23
CA SER A 206 44.97 11.67 -13.79
C SER A 206 45.10 11.32 -15.29
N PRO A 207 45.85 12.09 -16.11
CA PRO A 207 46.07 11.76 -17.52
C PRO A 207 46.58 10.33 -17.74
N GLU A 208 47.44 9.84 -16.85
CA GLU A 208 47.98 8.47 -16.89
C GLU A 208 46.90 7.43 -16.58
N ASN A 209 46.06 7.70 -15.58
CA ASN A 209 44.98 6.80 -15.19
C ASN A 209 43.90 6.73 -16.28
N SER A 210 43.49 7.87 -16.83
CA SER A 210 42.51 7.95 -17.93
C SER A 210 43.01 7.18 -19.15
N LYS A 211 44.27 7.40 -19.57
CA LYS A 211 44.87 6.68 -20.70
C LYS A 211 44.95 5.17 -20.46
N MET A 212 45.21 4.74 -19.23
CA MET A 212 45.22 3.31 -18.89
C MET A 212 43.81 2.70 -19.00
N ILE A 213 42.79 3.37 -18.46
CA ILE A 213 41.39 2.88 -18.56
C ILE A 213 40.92 2.84 -20.01
N GLU A 214 41.25 3.84 -20.83
CA GLU A 214 40.96 3.81 -22.27
C GLU A 214 41.63 2.60 -22.96
N SER A 215 42.89 2.34 -22.63
CA SER A 215 43.63 1.22 -23.22
C SER A 215 43.07 -0.13 -22.77
N LEU A 216 42.72 -0.28 -21.48
CA LEU A 216 42.05 -1.47 -20.95
C LEU A 216 40.66 -1.66 -21.56
N GLY A 217 39.92 -0.58 -21.79
CA GLY A 217 38.63 -0.62 -22.48
C GLY A 217 38.75 -1.09 -23.93
N LYS A 218 39.78 -0.63 -24.66
CA LYS A 218 40.09 -1.13 -25.99
C LYS A 218 40.39 -2.63 -25.97
N LEU A 219 41.29 -3.07 -25.07
CA LEU A 219 41.60 -4.49 -24.89
C LEU A 219 40.33 -5.29 -24.57
N ALA A 220 39.48 -4.78 -23.68
CA ALA A 220 38.24 -5.43 -23.31
C ALA A 220 37.31 -5.62 -24.51
N PHE A 221 37.12 -4.59 -25.34
CA PHE A 221 36.28 -4.66 -26.53
C PHE A 221 36.86 -5.60 -27.60
N ASP A 222 38.12 -5.44 -27.96
CA ASP A 222 38.79 -6.26 -28.99
C ASP A 222 38.74 -7.75 -28.63
N GLN A 223 38.92 -8.08 -27.35
CA GLN A 223 38.91 -9.46 -26.88
C GLN A 223 37.50 -10.00 -26.62
N LEU A 224 36.54 -9.15 -26.25
CA LEU A 224 35.13 -9.55 -26.15
C LEU A 224 34.59 -9.95 -27.53
N GLN A 225 34.93 -9.19 -28.58
CA GLN A 225 34.55 -9.55 -29.95
C GLN A 225 35.16 -10.88 -30.42
N LYS A 226 36.37 -11.22 -29.93
CA LYS A 226 37.03 -12.49 -30.20
C LYS A 226 36.55 -13.64 -29.28
N GLY A 227 35.70 -13.37 -28.29
CA GLY A 227 35.24 -14.35 -27.31
C GLY A 227 36.30 -14.78 -26.27
N ASN A 228 37.37 -14.01 -26.11
CA ASN A 228 38.49 -14.36 -25.23
C ASN A 228 38.30 -13.79 -23.81
N LEU A 229 38.50 -14.64 -22.79
CA LEU A 229 38.50 -14.26 -21.36
C LEU A 229 39.89 -14.06 -20.75
N ILE A 230 40.84 -14.85 -21.24
CA ILE A 230 42.24 -14.84 -20.80
C ILE A 230 43.08 -14.16 -21.87
N PHE A 231 44.06 -13.36 -21.46
CA PHE A 231 44.93 -12.56 -22.32
C PHE A 231 46.41 -12.87 -22.10
N TYR A 232 47.15 -12.87 -23.21
CA TYR A 232 48.59 -13.07 -23.22
C TYR A 232 49.33 -11.74 -23.41
N LYS A 233 50.66 -11.76 -23.20
CA LYS A 233 51.51 -10.58 -23.43
C LYS A 233 51.37 -9.99 -24.84
N SER A 234 51.11 -10.82 -25.85
CA SER A 234 50.84 -10.38 -27.23
C SER A 234 49.59 -9.52 -27.30
N ASP A 235 48.50 -10.01 -26.73
CA ASP A 235 47.18 -9.38 -26.75
C ASP A 235 47.24 -7.99 -26.08
N ILE A 236 47.97 -7.88 -24.96
CA ILE A 236 48.15 -6.63 -24.21
C ILE A 236 48.99 -5.61 -25.00
N ARG A 237 50.04 -6.08 -25.70
CA ARG A 237 50.94 -5.22 -26.49
C ARG A 237 50.24 -4.69 -27.75
N GLU A 238 49.38 -5.48 -28.38
CA GLU A 238 48.57 -5.08 -29.53
C GLU A 238 47.66 -3.88 -29.19
N CYS A 239 47.22 -3.77 -27.94
CA CYS A 239 46.44 -2.64 -27.43
C CYS A 239 47.31 -1.48 -26.89
N GLY A 240 48.64 -1.54 -27.03
CA GLY A 240 49.55 -0.46 -26.60
C GLY A 240 49.74 -0.34 -25.09
N ILE A 241 49.38 -1.35 -24.32
CA ILE A 241 49.42 -1.32 -22.85
C ILE A 241 50.80 -1.73 -22.33
N ASN A 242 51.35 -0.93 -21.40
CA ASN A 242 52.54 -1.34 -20.65
C ASN A 242 52.14 -2.35 -19.56
N ILE A 243 52.61 -3.60 -19.70
CA ILE A 243 52.31 -4.73 -18.80
C ILE A 243 52.60 -4.41 -17.32
N LYS A 244 53.70 -3.69 -17.03
CA LYS A 244 54.05 -3.33 -15.63
C LYS A 244 53.04 -2.34 -15.05
N ALA A 245 52.55 -1.40 -15.86
CA ALA A 245 51.57 -0.41 -15.43
C ALA A 245 50.15 -1.01 -15.29
N ALA A 246 49.78 -1.96 -16.16
CA ALA A 246 48.50 -2.66 -16.09
C ALA A 246 48.37 -3.52 -14.82
N SER A 247 49.48 -4.09 -14.34
CA SER A 247 49.52 -4.94 -13.14
C SER A 247 49.17 -4.17 -11.84
N VAL A 248 49.19 -2.84 -11.86
CA VAL A 248 48.84 -1.97 -10.73
C VAL A 248 47.31 -1.91 -10.52
N TYR A 249 46.52 -2.18 -11.57
CA TYR A 249 45.06 -2.17 -11.55
C TYR A 249 44.44 -3.50 -11.12
N SER A 250 45.03 -4.16 -10.10
CA SER A 250 44.67 -5.52 -9.67
C SER A 250 43.18 -5.76 -9.35
N GLY A 251 42.44 -4.71 -8.94
CA GLY A 251 40.99 -4.80 -8.71
C GLY A 251 40.12 -4.73 -9.97
N VAL A 252 40.72 -4.53 -11.15
CA VAL A 252 40.04 -4.49 -12.46
C VAL A 252 40.66 -5.52 -13.40
N PHE A 253 41.98 -5.52 -13.50
CA PHE A 253 42.79 -6.33 -14.39
C PHE A 253 43.89 -7.02 -13.59
N THR A 254 43.92 -8.34 -13.58
CA THR A 254 44.80 -9.12 -12.72
C THR A 254 45.68 -10.08 -13.52
N GLN A 255 46.85 -10.38 -12.95
CA GLN A 255 47.73 -11.44 -13.41
C GLN A 255 47.37 -12.72 -12.63
N ILE A 256 47.00 -13.80 -13.33
CA ILE A 256 46.47 -15.02 -12.71
C ILE A 256 47.58 -15.82 -11.99
N PHE A 257 48.71 -16.03 -12.65
CA PHE A 257 49.81 -16.84 -12.10
C PHE A 257 50.97 -15.95 -11.63
N LYS A 258 51.29 -16.01 -10.33
CA LYS A 258 52.60 -15.60 -9.82
C LYS A 258 53.59 -16.73 -10.08
N GLU A 259 54.83 -16.39 -10.43
CA GLU A 259 55.95 -17.30 -10.73
C GLU A 259 56.29 -18.32 -9.62
N GLU A 260 55.58 -18.30 -8.48
CA GLU A 260 55.89 -19.04 -7.25
C GLU A 260 55.69 -20.57 -7.36
N SER A 261 55.07 -21.11 -8.41
CA SER A 261 54.76 -22.55 -8.53
C SER A 261 55.59 -23.35 -9.54
N GLY A 262 56.61 -22.77 -10.21
CA GLY A 262 57.50 -23.52 -11.12
C GLY A 262 56.86 -24.04 -12.44
N LEU A 263 55.53 -24.17 -12.51
CA LEU A 263 54.76 -24.76 -13.61
C LEU A 263 54.45 -23.80 -14.77
N TYR A 264 54.58 -22.48 -14.58
CA TYR A 264 54.12 -21.47 -15.54
C TYR A 264 55.27 -20.57 -16.02
N GLN A 265 55.76 -20.81 -17.24
CA GLN A 265 56.77 -19.95 -17.89
C GLN A 265 56.20 -18.66 -18.50
N HIS A 266 54.87 -18.49 -18.54
CA HIS A 266 54.21 -17.38 -19.22
C HIS A 266 53.19 -16.66 -18.33
N LYS A 267 53.32 -15.32 -18.24
CA LYS A 267 52.35 -14.47 -17.53
C LYS A 267 51.05 -14.38 -18.32
N VAL A 268 49.95 -14.67 -17.63
CA VAL A 268 48.59 -14.65 -18.18
C VAL A 268 47.73 -13.70 -17.38
N PHE A 269 46.82 -13.01 -18.07
CA PHE A 269 46.04 -11.92 -17.50
C PHE A 269 44.56 -12.12 -17.78
N CYS A 270 43.71 -11.60 -16.90
CA CYS A 270 42.27 -11.53 -17.14
C CYS A 270 41.70 -10.29 -16.44
N PHE A 271 40.47 -9.93 -16.82
CA PHE A 271 39.67 -9.06 -15.95
C PHE A 271 39.20 -9.87 -14.74
N ILE A 272 39.04 -9.22 -13.59
CA ILE A 272 38.59 -9.89 -12.35
C ILE A 272 37.26 -10.66 -12.50
N HIS A 273 36.45 -10.25 -13.48
CA HIS A 273 35.23 -10.93 -13.90
C HIS A 273 34.85 -10.46 -15.31
N LEU A 274 34.18 -11.33 -16.09
CA LEU A 274 33.67 -11.01 -17.43
C LEU A 274 32.83 -9.72 -17.46
N SER A 275 32.01 -9.48 -16.43
CA SER A 275 31.21 -8.25 -16.36
C SER A 275 32.04 -6.96 -16.37
N VAL A 276 33.28 -7.03 -15.86
CA VAL A 276 34.19 -5.87 -15.87
C VAL A 276 34.77 -5.67 -17.26
N GLN A 277 35.07 -6.76 -17.97
CA GLN A 277 35.42 -6.70 -19.39
C GLN A 277 34.27 -6.10 -20.21
N GLU A 278 33.04 -6.59 -20.05
CA GLU A 278 31.87 -6.09 -20.76
C GLU A 278 31.59 -4.60 -20.47
N PHE A 279 31.74 -4.18 -19.20
CA PHE A 279 31.60 -2.78 -18.81
C PHE A 279 32.66 -1.88 -19.45
N LEU A 280 33.94 -2.27 -19.37
CA LEU A 280 35.03 -1.48 -19.95
C LEU A 280 34.97 -1.45 -21.48
N ALA A 281 34.53 -2.53 -22.11
CA ALA A 281 34.24 -2.57 -23.54
C ALA A 281 33.12 -1.58 -23.89
N ALA A 282 32.02 -1.57 -23.15
CA ALA A 282 30.91 -0.63 -23.35
C ALA A 282 31.37 0.82 -23.15
N LEU A 283 32.18 1.08 -22.12
CA LEU A 283 32.78 2.39 -21.87
C LEU A 283 33.68 2.83 -23.03
N HIS A 284 34.53 1.94 -23.55
CA HIS A 284 35.39 2.25 -24.70
C HIS A 284 34.59 2.59 -25.96
N VAL A 285 33.57 1.79 -26.27
CA VAL A 285 32.70 2.02 -27.43
C VAL A 285 31.93 3.34 -27.28
N HIS A 286 31.41 3.62 -26.08
CA HIS A 286 30.74 4.88 -25.77
C HIS A 286 31.68 6.08 -25.92
N LEU A 287 32.85 6.04 -25.29
CA LEU A 287 33.85 7.11 -25.35
C LEU A 287 34.34 7.37 -26.78
N THR A 288 34.58 6.30 -27.54
CA THR A 288 35.02 6.41 -28.93
C THR A 288 33.95 7.08 -29.78
N PHE A 289 32.67 6.69 -29.62
CA PHE A 289 31.57 7.30 -30.34
C PHE A 289 31.39 8.79 -29.96
N ILE A 290 31.45 9.14 -28.68
CA ILE A 290 31.34 10.55 -28.23
C ILE A 290 32.50 11.41 -28.75
N ASN A 291 33.73 10.89 -28.70
CA ASN A 291 34.92 11.67 -29.04
C ASN A 291 35.13 11.82 -30.56
N SER A 292 34.79 10.79 -31.34
CA SER A 292 35.12 10.71 -32.78
C SER A 292 33.93 10.52 -33.71
N GLY A 293 32.73 10.19 -33.20
CA GLY A 293 31.56 9.83 -34.01
C GLY A 293 31.62 8.43 -34.63
N LEU A 294 32.69 7.66 -34.38
CA LEU A 294 32.88 6.34 -34.94
C LEU A 294 32.03 5.28 -34.22
N ASN A 295 31.17 4.59 -34.97
CA ASN A 295 30.43 3.43 -34.50
C ASN A 295 31.27 2.16 -34.65
N LEU A 296 31.91 1.71 -33.57
CA LEU A 296 32.72 0.48 -33.56
C LEU A 296 31.90 -0.81 -33.73
N LEU A 297 30.57 -0.74 -33.67
CA LEU A 297 29.70 -1.91 -33.78
C LEU A 297 29.22 -2.18 -35.22
N GLU A 298 29.41 -1.23 -36.15
CA GLU A 298 29.09 -1.41 -37.57
C GLU A 298 30.12 -2.31 -38.26
N GLU A 299 29.69 -3.44 -38.82
CA GLU A 299 30.52 -4.23 -39.72
C GLU A 299 30.67 -3.51 -41.06
N GLN A 300 31.89 -3.42 -41.59
CA GLN A 300 32.13 -2.95 -42.95
C GLN A 300 31.68 -4.01 -43.97
N GLN A 301 30.37 -4.15 -44.18
CA GLN A 301 29.84 -4.96 -45.27
C GLN A 301 28.90 -4.15 -46.17
N GLY A 302 29.29 -4.06 -47.45
CA GLY A 302 28.43 -4.11 -48.63
C GLY A 302 27.24 -3.15 -48.74
N THR A 303 27.38 -2.16 -49.61
CA THR A 303 26.34 -1.45 -50.38
C THR A 303 24.91 -2.00 -50.30
N SER A 304 24.08 -1.47 -49.39
CA SER A 304 22.63 -1.39 -49.56
C SER A 304 22.13 -0.05 -48.99
N ARG A 305 21.37 0.70 -49.79
CA ARG A 305 20.81 2.03 -49.48
C ARG A 305 19.53 1.98 -48.60
N SER A 306 19.35 0.94 -47.78
CA SER A 306 18.21 0.86 -46.85
C SER A 306 18.61 1.24 -45.43
N PHE A 307 17.94 2.24 -44.85
CA PHE A 307 17.93 2.67 -43.44
C PHE A 307 19.08 2.13 -42.55
N LYS A 308 20.13 2.95 -42.34
CA LYS A 308 21.15 2.65 -41.32
C LYS A 308 20.57 2.85 -39.91
N PRO A 309 20.59 1.84 -39.02
CA PRO A 309 20.14 1.99 -37.63
C PRO A 309 20.99 3.03 -36.89
N SER A 310 20.42 3.71 -35.89
CA SER A 310 21.21 4.59 -35.02
C SER A 310 22.25 3.79 -34.21
N PHE A 311 23.24 4.46 -33.62
CA PHE A 311 24.32 3.83 -32.83
C PHE A 311 23.78 2.85 -31.76
N HIS A 312 22.83 3.28 -30.94
CA HIS A 312 22.24 2.44 -29.91
C HIS A 312 21.35 1.32 -30.49
N GLN A 313 20.66 1.55 -31.62
CA GLN A 313 19.88 0.51 -32.30
C GLN A 313 20.78 -0.59 -32.87
N SER A 314 21.95 -0.22 -33.39
CA SER A 314 22.96 -1.17 -33.86
C SER A 314 23.46 -2.06 -32.71
N ALA A 315 23.67 -1.47 -31.53
CA ALA A 315 24.02 -2.24 -30.33
C ALA A 315 22.91 -3.20 -29.89
N VAL A 316 21.65 -2.77 -29.92
CA VAL A 316 20.48 -3.62 -29.62
C VAL A 316 20.43 -4.81 -30.57
N ASN A 317 20.60 -4.58 -31.88
CA ASN A 317 20.58 -5.65 -32.87
C ASN A 317 21.73 -6.64 -32.66
N LYS A 318 22.96 -6.16 -32.42
CA LYS A 318 24.11 -7.02 -32.16
C LYS A 318 23.93 -7.93 -30.94
N ALA A 319 23.28 -7.43 -29.89
CA ALA A 319 22.93 -8.26 -28.74
C ALA A 319 21.84 -9.30 -29.08
N LEU A 320 20.80 -8.91 -29.81
CA LEU A 320 19.72 -9.82 -30.22
C LEU A 320 20.18 -10.89 -31.23
N GLU A 321 21.17 -10.59 -32.07
CA GLU A 321 21.77 -11.54 -33.02
C GLU A 321 22.74 -12.52 -32.34
N SER A 322 23.21 -12.20 -31.13
CA SER A 322 24.10 -13.05 -30.37
C SER A 322 23.44 -14.39 -29.98
N PRO A 323 24.03 -15.54 -30.35
CA PRO A 323 23.43 -16.85 -30.06
C PRO A 323 23.53 -17.24 -28.58
N ASN A 324 24.54 -16.74 -27.86
CA ASN A 324 24.85 -17.11 -26.47
C ASN A 324 24.73 -15.93 -25.49
N GLY A 325 24.20 -14.78 -25.92
CA GLY A 325 23.94 -13.62 -25.06
C GLY A 325 25.20 -12.87 -24.56
N HIS A 326 26.39 -13.13 -25.11
CA HIS A 326 27.65 -12.51 -24.62
C HIS A 326 27.75 -10.99 -24.81
N TRP A 327 26.78 -10.36 -25.47
CA TRP A 327 26.67 -8.90 -25.63
C TRP A 327 25.59 -8.29 -24.72
N ASP A 328 24.89 -9.09 -23.92
CA ASP A 328 23.73 -8.65 -23.15
C ASP A 328 24.12 -7.63 -22.07
N LEU A 329 25.13 -7.95 -21.25
CA LEU A 329 25.59 -7.05 -20.20
C LEU A 329 26.30 -5.82 -20.80
N PHE A 330 27.05 -6.01 -21.88
CA PHE A 330 27.63 -4.92 -22.66
C PHE A 330 26.56 -3.92 -23.11
N LEU A 331 25.43 -4.40 -23.67
CA LEU A 331 24.34 -3.54 -24.12
C LEU A 331 23.73 -2.75 -22.96
N ARG A 332 23.48 -3.43 -21.82
CA ARG A 332 22.96 -2.79 -20.61
C ARG A 332 23.86 -1.64 -20.15
N PHE A 333 25.17 -1.87 -20.08
CA PHE A 333 26.13 -0.83 -19.71
C PHE A 333 26.19 0.30 -20.72
N LEU A 334 26.20 -0.01 -22.02
CA LEU A 334 26.27 0.99 -23.08
C LEU A 334 25.07 1.96 -23.02
N LEU A 335 23.86 1.42 -22.82
CA LEU A 335 22.65 2.22 -22.69
C LEU A 335 22.59 2.96 -21.34
N GLY A 336 23.06 2.37 -20.25
CA GLY A 336 23.20 3.10 -19.00
C GLY A 336 24.16 4.28 -19.10
N LEU A 337 25.29 4.12 -19.81
CA LEU A 337 26.29 5.18 -20.04
C LEU A 337 25.75 6.34 -20.88
N SER A 338 24.72 6.12 -21.71
CA SER A 338 24.09 7.18 -22.49
C SER A 338 23.23 8.14 -21.65
N LEU A 339 22.98 7.83 -20.38
CA LEU A 339 22.29 8.75 -19.46
C LEU A 339 23.21 9.85 -18.94
N GLN A 340 22.70 11.08 -18.97
CA GLN A 340 23.42 12.26 -18.49
C GLN A 340 23.87 12.16 -17.02
N THR A 341 23.04 11.55 -16.16
CA THR A 341 23.37 11.33 -14.75
C THR A 341 24.60 10.46 -14.56
N ASN A 342 24.77 9.46 -15.42
CA ASN A 342 25.90 8.54 -15.38
C ASN A 342 27.16 9.17 -15.98
N GLN A 343 27.01 9.99 -17.03
CA GLN A 343 28.12 10.78 -17.59
C GLN A 343 28.69 11.77 -16.58
N ASN A 344 27.83 12.40 -15.76
CA ASN A 344 28.29 13.31 -14.69
C ASN A 344 29.18 12.59 -13.65
N LEU A 345 28.97 11.29 -13.42
CA LEU A 345 29.84 10.50 -12.53
C LEU A 345 31.22 10.22 -13.12
N LEU A 346 31.38 10.40 -14.44
CA LEU A 346 32.61 10.20 -15.20
C LEU A 346 33.18 11.54 -15.74
N GLN A 347 32.76 12.68 -15.18
CA GLN A 347 32.97 14.00 -15.78
C GLN A 347 34.44 14.35 -16.04
N ASP A 348 35.41 13.87 -15.24
CA ASP A 348 36.83 14.14 -15.51
C ASP A 348 37.48 13.13 -16.50
N LEU A 349 36.81 12.01 -16.80
CA LEU A 349 37.17 11.09 -17.87
C LEU A 349 36.56 11.51 -19.21
N LEU A 350 35.41 12.18 -19.18
CA LEU A 350 34.65 12.66 -20.35
C LEU A 350 34.98 14.12 -20.66
N THR A 351 35.69 14.39 -21.76
CA THR A 351 36.01 15.77 -22.19
C THR A 351 34.84 16.48 -22.87
N LYS A 352 33.81 15.75 -23.32
CA LYS A 352 32.60 16.28 -23.97
C LYS A 352 31.35 15.59 -23.42
N THR A 353 30.38 16.40 -23.02
CA THR A 353 29.08 15.93 -22.54
C THR A 353 28.02 16.27 -23.58
N GLY A 354 27.45 15.25 -24.23
CA GLY A 354 26.37 15.42 -25.20
C GLY A 354 25.00 15.18 -24.56
N SER A 355 23.99 16.01 -24.89
CA SER A 355 22.61 15.74 -24.47
C SER A 355 21.98 14.70 -25.40
N TYR A 356 21.93 13.44 -24.97
CA TYR A 356 21.37 12.30 -25.72
C TYR A 356 19.90 12.02 -25.40
N SER A 357 19.19 12.96 -24.75
CA SER A 357 17.78 12.81 -24.34
C SER A 357 16.88 12.29 -25.48
N GLN A 358 16.95 12.92 -26.65
CA GLN A 358 16.14 12.53 -27.82
C GLN A 358 16.53 11.14 -28.35
N THR A 359 17.82 10.85 -28.48
CA THR A 359 18.33 9.56 -28.97
C THR A 359 17.97 8.41 -28.02
N ASN A 360 17.96 8.68 -26.70
CA ASN A 360 17.55 7.69 -25.70
C ASN A 360 16.05 7.40 -25.81
N GLN A 361 15.21 8.40 -26.04
CA GLN A 361 13.78 8.19 -26.28
C GLN A 361 13.52 7.35 -27.55
N GLU A 362 14.22 7.64 -28.65
CA GLU A 362 14.14 6.83 -29.87
C GLU A 362 14.60 5.39 -29.64
N THR A 363 15.62 5.20 -28.81
CA THR A 363 16.12 3.87 -28.43
C THR A 363 15.11 3.13 -27.57
N VAL A 364 14.47 3.79 -26.60
CA VAL A 364 13.38 3.22 -25.80
C VAL A 364 12.25 2.74 -26.70
N GLN A 365 11.80 3.57 -27.64
CA GLN A 365 10.74 3.20 -28.58
C GLN A 365 11.15 2.01 -29.48
N TYR A 366 12.41 1.97 -29.90
CA TYR A 366 12.94 0.83 -30.64
C TYR A 366 12.95 -0.46 -29.81
N ILE A 367 13.39 -0.40 -28.55
CA ILE A 367 13.38 -1.55 -27.63
C ILE A 367 11.95 -2.04 -27.40
N LYS A 368 10.99 -1.14 -27.18
CA LYS A 368 9.57 -1.49 -27.02
C LYS A 368 9.02 -2.20 -28.27
N LYS A 369 9.35 -1.69 -29.45
CA LYS A 369 9.01 -2.35 -30.73
C LYS A 369 9.62 -3.76 -30.82
N LYS A 370 10.87 -3.95 -30.37
CA LYS A 370 11.50 -5.28 -30.35
C LYS A 370 10.85 -6.22 -29.32
N LEU A 371 10.41 -5.70 -28.18
CA LEU A 371 9.69 -6.49 -27.17
C LEU A 371 8.28 -6.95 -27.63
N SER A 372 7.67 -6.28 -28.62
CA SER A 372 6.43 -6.74 -29.23
C SER A 372 6.64 -7.79 -30.33
N GLU A 373 7.89 -8.06 -30.73
CA GLU A 373 8.25 -9.18 -31.59
C GLU A 373 8.39 -10.47 -30.75
N ASN A 374 8.17 -11.65 -31.35
CA ASN A 374 8.28 -12.96 -30.66
C ASN A 374 9.76 -13.32 -30.36
N LEU A 375 10.35 -12.66 -29.36
CA LEU A 375 11.70 -12.94 -28.86
C LEU A 375 11.71 -14.10 -27.85
N SER A 376 12.88 -14.73 -27.65
CA SER A 376 13.07 -15.68 -26.56
C SER A 376 12.98 -14.97 -25.20
N VAL A 377 12.62 -15.72 -24.16
CA VAL A 377 12.42 -15.19 -22.80
C VAL A 377 13.70 -14.50 -22.28
N GLU A 378 14.87 -15.07 -22.57
CA GLU A 378 16.17 -14.54 -22.15
C GLU A 378 16.46 -13.19 -22.81
N LYS A 379 16.23 -13.08 -24.12
CA LYS A 379 16.42 -11.83 -24.88
C LYS A 379 15.45 -10.75 -24.43
N SER A 380 14.20 -11.11 -24.17
CA SER A 380 13.21 -10.19 -23.59
C SER A 380 13.65 -9.67 -22.22
N ILE A 381 14.09 -10.56 -21.32
CA ILE A 381 14.62 -10.18 -20.00
C ILE A 381 15.79 -9.20 -20.14
N ASN A 382 16.72 -9.44 -21.07
CA ASN A 382 17.84 -8.52 -21.30
C ASN A 382 17.36 -7.12 -21.74
N LEU A 383 16.46 -7.02 -22.72
CA LEU A 383 15.90 -5.75 -23.18
C LEU A 383 15.13 -5.00 -22.07
N LEU A 384 14.51 -5.72 -21.14
CA LEU A 384 13.85 -5.12 -19.99
C LEU A 384 14.84 -4.56 -18.98
N HIS A 385 15.95 -5.25 -18.77
CA HIS A 385 17.05 -4.67 -18.02
C HIS A 385 17.60 -3.42 -18.71
N CYS A 386 17.68 -3.37 -20.04
CA CYS A 386 18.08 -2.17 -20.78
C CYS A 386 17.14 -0.98 -20.53
N LEU A 387 15.82 -1.19 -20.54
CA LEU A 387 14.85 -0.13 -20.20
C LEU A 387 15.06 0.37 -18.75
N ASN A 388 15.35 -0.54 -17.82
CA ASN A 388 15.67 -0.18 -16.44
C ASN A 388 16.98 0.62 -16.34
N GLU A 389 18.02 0.28 -17.10
CA GLU A 389 19.28 1.06 -17.16
C GLU A 389 19.05 2.45 -17.76
N LEU A 390 18.10 2.60 -18.70
CA LEU A 390 17.67 3.90 -19.25
C LEU A 390 16.71 4.67 -18.32
N ASN A 391 16.38 4.11 -17.14
CA ASN A 391 15.42 4.66 -16.18
C ASN A 391 14.04 4.95 -16.82
N ASP A 392 13.65 4.17 -17.84
CA ASP A 392 12.35 4.29 -18.50
C ASP A 392 11.32 3.39 -17.79
N ARG A 393 10.24 4.01 -17.33
CA ARG A 393 9.07 3.32 -16.74
C ARG A 393 7.83 3.42 -17.64
N SER A 394 7.93 4.10 -18.77
CA SER A 394 6.79 4.38 -19.64
C SER A 394 6.18 3.10 -20.22
N LEU A 395 6.95 2.02 -20.40
CA LEU A 395 6.38 0.72 -20.79
C LEU A 395 5.35 0.19 -19.78
N VAL A 396 5.58 0.35 -18.48
CA VAL A 396 4.59 -0.06 -17.46
C VAL A 396 3.38 0.83 -17.50
N GLU A 397 3.57 2.14 -17.60
CA GLU A 397 2.46 3.09 -17.69
C GLU A 397 1.59 2.83 -18.91
N GLU A 398 2.20 2.54 -20.06
CA GLU A 398 1.51 2.18 -21.31
C GLU A 398 0.75 0.85 -21.20
N ILE A 399 1.37 -0.21 -20.66
CA ILE A 399 0.71 -1.50 -20.44
C ILE A 399 -0.44 -1.34 -19.44
N GLN A 400 -0.19 -0.63 -18.33
CA GLN A 400 -1.17 -0.40 -17.28
C GLN A 400 -2.36 0.41 -17.79
N GLN A 401 -2.12 1.50 -18.54
CA GLN A 401 -3.16 2.30 -19.17
C GLN A 401 -3.97 1.48 -20.17
N SER A 402 -3.29 0.69 -21.02
CA SER A 402 -3.95 -0.11 -22.06
C SER A 402 -4.84 -1.22 -21.47
N LEU A 403 -4.40 -1.85 -20.38
CA LEU A 403 -5.20 -2.85 -19.69
C LEU A 403 -6.34 -2.22 -18.87
N THR A 404 -6.12 -1.06 -18.23
CA THR A 404 -7.15 -0.36 -17.45
C THR A 404 -8.24 0.24 -18.35
N SER A 405 -7.88 0.76 -19.53
CA SER A 405 -8.81 1.32 -20.51
C SER A 405 -9.63 0.24 -21.24
N GLY A 406 -9.24 -1.03 -21.10
CA GLY A 406 -9.80 -2.14 -21.88
C GLY A 406 -9.43 -2.09 -23.37
N SER A 407 -8.47 -1.25 -23.78
CA SER A 407 -8.03 -1.15 -25.18
C SER A 407 -7.13 -2.32 -25.60
N LEU A 408 -6.50 -2.99 -24.64
CA LEU A 408 -5.86 -4.29 -24.81
C LEU A 408 -6.54 -5.32 -23.90
N SER A 409 -6.79 -6.50 -24.46
CA SER A 409 -7.14 -7.67 -23.65
C SER A 409 -5.87 -8.27 -23.01
N THR A 410 -6.04 -8.97 -21.88
CA THR A 410 -4.94 -9.68 -21.21
C THR A 410 -4.30 -10.78 -22.06
N ASP A 411 -5.06 -11.29 -23.04
CA ASP A 411 -4.65 -12.35 -23.96
C ASP A 411 -3.84 -11.84 -25.17
N GLU A 412 -3.88 -10.52 -25.44
CA GLU A 412 -3.11 -9.88 -26.51
C GLU A 412 -1.67 -9.51 -26.09
N LEU A 413 -1.36 -9.56 -24.78
CA LEU A 413 -0.01 -9.32 -24.28
C LEU A 413 0.87 -10.56 -24.49
N SER A 414 2.04 -10.34 -25.11
CA SER A 414 3.02 -11.41 -25.32
C SER A 414 3.62 -11.89 -23.97
N PRO A 415 4.14 -13.13 -23.89
CA PRO A 415 4.85 -13.60 -22.70
C PRO A 415 6.00 -12.69 -22.26
N ALA A 416 6.66 -12.04 -23.23
CA ALA A 416 7.70 -11.06 -22.99
C ALA A 416 7.16 -9.80 -22.29
N GLN A 417 6.01 -9.28 -22.71
CA GLN A 417 5.36 -8.12 -22.10
C GLN A 417 4.83 -8.43 -20.68
N TRP A 418 4.33 -9.64 -20.42
CA TRP A 418 3.99 -10.05 -19.06
C TRP A 418 5.22 -10.15 -18.16
N SER A 419 6.31 -10.74 -18.67
CA SER A 419 7.59 -10.80 -17.96
C SER A 419 8.16 -9.40 -17.69
N ALA A 420 7.97 -8.47 -18.63
CA ALA A 420 8.29 -7.04 -18.50
C ALA A 420 7.60 -6.40 -17.31
N LEU A 421 6.28 -6.53 -17.29
CA LEU A 421 5.44 -5.94 -16.26
C LEU A 421 5.83 -6.49 -14.89
N VAL A 422 5.97 -7.82 -14.76
CA VAL A 422 6.41 -8.46 -13.52
C VAL A 422 7.78 -7.95 -13.07
N PHE A 423 8.76 -7.90 -13.97
CA PHE A 423 10.12 -7.47 -13.64
C PHE A 423 10.15 -6.03 -13.12
N ILE A 424 9.45 -5.11 -13.79
CA ILE A 424 9.47 -3.69 -13.44
C ILE A 424 8.72 -3.47 -12.12
N LEU A 425 7.57 -4.12 -11.91
CA LEU A 425 6.81 -4.04 -10.66
C LEU A 425 7.62 -4.58 -9.47
N LEU A 426 8.31 -5.71 -9.63
CA LEU A 426 9.20 -6.24 -8.61
C LEU A 426 10.44 -5.38 -8.35
N SER A 427 10.80 -4.50 -9.29
CA SER A 427 11.95 -3.58 -9.19
C SER A 427 11.55 -2.19 -8.67
N SER A 428 10.25 -1.90 -8.55
CA SER A 428 9.73 -0.62 -8.09
C SER A 428 9.48 -0.62 -6.57
N GLU A 429 10.14 0.29 -5.86
CA GLU A 429 10.02 0.40 -4.40
C GLU A 429 8.60 0.74 -3.92
N LYS A 430 7.80 1.42 -4.75
CA LYS A 430 6.46 1.90 -4.39
C LYS A 430 5.37 0.83 -4.55
N ASP A 431 5.58 -0.15 -5.44
CA ASP A 431 4.52 -1.09 -5.87
C ASP A 431 4.52 -2.41 -5.09
N LEU A 432 5.52 -2.64 -4.23
CA LEU A 432 5.64 -3.84 -3.39
C LEU A 432 4.91 -3.74 -2.05
N ASP A 433 4.46 -2.56 -1.60
CA ASP A 433 3.72 -2.49 -0.33
C ASP A 433 2.24 -2.89 -0.53
N VAL A 434 1.57 -2.29 -1.52
CA VAL A 434 0.16 -2.59 -1.86
C VAL A 434 0.02 -2.89 -3.34
N PHE A 435 -0.21 -4.16 -3.67
CA PHE A 435 -0.55 -4.60 -5.01
C PHE A 435 -2.07 -4.51 -5.20
N ASP A 436 -2.51 -3.80 -6.23
CA ASP A 436 -3.92 -3.69 -6.61
C ASP A 436 -4.12 -4.23 -8.01
N LEU A 437 -4.80 -5.37 -8.11
CA LEU A 437 -5.02 -6.06 -9.38
C LEU A 437 -5.84 -5.21 -10.36
N LYS A 438 -6.75 -4.37 -9.86
CA LYS A 438 -7.59 -3.48 -10.70
C LYS A 438 -6.80 -2.41 -11.45
N LYS A 439 -5.60 -2.08 -10.98
CA LYS A 439 -4.71 -1.16 -11.70
C LYS A 439 -4.20 -1.75 -13.01
N TYR A 440 -4.21 -3.08 -13.14
CA TYR A 440 -3.77 -3.77 -14.35
C TYR A 440 -5.00 -4.29 -15.07
N SER A 441 -5.69 -5.26 -14.51
CA SER A 441 -6.94 -5.78 -15.06
C SER A 441 -7.70 -6.53 -13.99
N ALA A 442 -9.01 -6.29 -13.88
CA ALA A 442 -9.88 -7.00 -12.96
C ALA A 442 -10.25 -8.40 -13.52
N SER A 443 -9.24 -9.24 -13.79
CA SER A 443 -9.38 -10.56 -14.40
C SER A 443 -8.54 -11.63 -13.70
N GLU A 444 -8.99 -12.88 -13.81
CA GLU A 444 -8.25 -14.04 -13.32
C GLU A 444 -6.93 -14.24 -14.09
N GLU A 445 -6.92 -14.03 -15.40
CA GLU A 445 -5.73 -14.15 -16.24
C GLU A 445 -4.61 -13.19 -15.81
N ALA A 446 -4.94 -11.94 -15.51
CA ALA A 446 -3.96 -10.98 -15.00
C ALA A 446 -3.42 -11.39 -13.63
N LEU A 447 -4.26 -11.93 -12.73
CA LEU A 447 -3.80 -12.45 -11.44
C LEU A 447 -2.76 -13.55 -11.65
N LEU A 448 -3.05 -14.52 -12.51
CA LEU A 448 -2.16 -15.66 -12.77
C LEU A 448 -0.80 -15.22 -13.31
N ARG A 449 -0.78 -14.21 -14.19
CA ARG A 449 0.47 -13.63 -14.73
C ARG A 449 1.24 -12.80 -13.71
N LEU A 450 0.56 -12.22 -12.72
CA LEU A 450 1.13 -11.32 -11.72
C LEU A 450 1.33 -11.96 -10.33
N LEU A 451 1.12 -13.28 -10.18
CA LEU A 451 1.40 -14.01 -8.93
C LEU A 451 2.79 -13.74 -8.33
N PRO A 452 3.88 -13.62 -9.12
CA PRO A 452 5.19 -13.28 -8.55
C PRO A 452 5.19 -11.93 -7.83
N VAL A 453 4.41 -10.96 -8.32
CA VAL A 453 4.24 -9.64 -7.68
C VAL A 453 3.42 -9.79 -6.41
N VAL A 454 2.27 -10.49 -6.47
CA VAL A 454 1.42 -10.78 -5.30
C VAL A 454 2.23 -11.43 -4.17
N LYS A 455 3.08 -12.40 -4.50
CA LYS A 455 3.94 -13.09 -3.52
C LYS A 455 4.95 -12.16 -2.84
N ALA A 456 5.49 -11.20 -3.58
CA ALA A 456 6.47 -10.25 -3.08
C ALA A 456 5.83 -9.10 -2.29
N SER A 457 4.54 -8.84 -2.49
CA SER A 457 3.81 -7.74 -1.86
C SER A 457 3.44 -8.00 -0.40
N ASN A 458 3.32 -6.93 0.38
CA ASN A 458 2.84 -6.99 1.76
C ASN A 458 1.30 -7.12 1.82
N LYS A 459 0.61 -6.40 0.93
CA LYS A 459 -0.85 -6.40 0.80
C LYS A 459 -1.30 -6.62 -0.65
N ALA A 460 -2.29 -7.48 -0.87
CA ALA A 460 -2.90 -7.71 -2.17
C ALA A 460 -4.41 -7.36 -2.16
N LEU A 461 -4.80 -6.38 -2.98
CA LEU A 461 -6.17 -5.97 -3.25
C LEU A 461 -6.66 -6.70 -4.51
N LEU A 462 -7.43 -7.75 -4.29
CA LEU A 462 -7.95 -8.66 -5.31
C LEU A 462 -9.48 -8.61 -5.37
N SER A 463 -10.10 -7.56 -4.82
CA SER A 463 -11.53 -7.50 -4.63
C SER A 463 -12.27 -7.12 -5.91
N GLY A 464 -13.30 -7.86 -6.31
CA GLY A 464 -14.12 -7.54 -7.49
C GLY A 464 -13.34 -7.72 -8.79
N CYS A 465 -12.57 -8.81 -8.88
CA CYS A 465 -11.67 -9.13 -9.99
C CYS A 465 -12.08 -10.40 -10.75
N CYS A 466 -13.35 -10.81 -10.62
CA CYS A 466 -13.91 -11.99 -11.27
C CYS A 466 -13.14 -13.30 -10.96
N LEU A 467 -12.56 -13.40 -9.76
CA LEU A 467 -11.74 -14.55 -9.37
C LEU A 467 -12.62 -15.76 -9.04
N SER A 468 -12.10 -16.96 -9.36
CA SER A 468 -12.79 -18.24 -9.19
C SER A 468 -11.98 -19.22 -8.32
N GLU A 469 -12.42 -20.49 -8.25
CA GLU A 469 -11.66 -21.58 -7.63
C GLU A 469 -10.23 -21.70 -8.20
N ARG A 470 -10.05 -21.51 -9.52
CA ARG A 470 -8.74 -21.56 -10.19
C ARG A 470 -7.78 -20.49 -9.67
N SER A 471 -8.30 -19.30 -9.37
CA SER A 471 -7.53 -18.24 -8.70
C SER A 471 -7.08 -18.67 -7.29
N CYS A 472 -7.95 -19.34 -6.53
CA CYS A 472 -7.61 -19.86 -5.19
C CYS A 472 -6.56 -20.98 -5.25
N GLU A 473 -6.65 -21.86 -6.25
CA GLU A 473 -5.64 -22.89 -6.52
C GLU A 473 -4.26 -22.27 -6.75
N ALA A 474 -4.20 -21.21 -7.55
CA ALA A 474 -2.97 -20.49 -7.84
C ALA A 474 -2.42 -19.67 -6.65
N LEU A 475 -3.30 -19.11 -5.81
CA LEU A 475 -2.93 -18.35 -4.61
C LEU A 475 -2.45 -19.25 -3.46
N SER A 476 -2.94 -20.49 -3.37
CA SER A 476 -2.63 -21.40 -2.26
C SER A 476 -1.11 -21.68 -2.09
N PRO A 477 -0.34 -21.98 -3.16
CA PRO A 477 1.13 -22.06 -3.11
C PRO A 477 1.83 -20.76 -2.71
N VAL A 478 1.23 -19.60 -3.04
CA VAL A 478 1.76 -18.29 -2.66
C VAL A 478 1.61 -18.07 -1.15
N LEU A 479 0.44 -18.37 -0.60
CA LEU A 479 0.13 -18.22 0.82
C LEU A 479 0.89 -19.20 1.72
N SER A 480 1.18 -20.40 1.23
CA SER A 480 1.88 -21.45 1.98
C SER A 480 3.41 -21.41 1.82
N SER A 481 3.95 -20.44 1.07
CA SER A 481 5.38 -20.34 0.78
C SER A 481 6.16 -19.56 1.85
N LYS A 482 7.26 -20.14 2.34
CA LYS A 482 8.20 -19.49 3.28
C LYS A 482 8.77 -18.14 2.80
N SER A 483 8.84 -17.93 1.49
CA SER A 483 9.33 -16.68 0.89
C SER A 483 8.23 -15.66 0.56
N SER A 484 6.99 -15.90 1.00
CA SER A 484 5.91 -14.93 0.85
C SER A 484 6.08 -13.77 1.84
N SER A 485 5.91 -12.54 1.36
CA SER A 485 5.86 -11.34 2.20
C SER A 485 4.43 -10.97 2.60
N LEU A 486 3.44 -11.72 2.10
CA LEU A 486 2.05 -11.33 2.14
C LEU A 486 1.47 -11.46 3.55
N LYS A 487 0.93 -10.35 4.04
CA LYS A 487 0.26 -10.24 5.35
C LYS A 487 -1.23 -10.01 5.21
N GLU A 488 -1.66 -9.33 4.15
CA GLU A 488 -3.05 -8.97 3.93
C GLU A 488 -3.52 -9.36 2.52
N VAL A 489 -4.65 -10.06 2.43
CA VAL A 489 -5.32 -10.37 1.17
C VAL A 489 -6.78 -9.94 1.25
N ASN A 490 -7.22 -9.17 0.26
CA ASN A 490 -8.62 -8.79 0.08
C ASN A 490 -9.19 -9.41 -1.20
N LEU A 491 -10.00 -10.45 -1.06
CA LEU A 491 -10.69 -11.21 -2.10
C LEU A 491 -12.21 -10.91 -2.15
N ASN A 492 -12.66 -9.80 -1.57
CA ASN A 492 -14.09 -9.44 -1.58
C ASN A 492 -14.67 -9.37 -3.01
N ASN A 493 -15.95 -9.68 -3.20
CA ASN A 493 -16.71 -9.57 -4.44
C ASN A 493 -16.17 -10.48 -5.56
N ASN A 494 -15.75 -11.70 -5.22
CA ASN A 494 -15.32 -12.74 -6.17
C ASN A 494 -16.12 -14.04 -5.97
N ASN A 495 -16.25 -14.83 -7.04
CA ASN A 495 -17.02 -16.08 -7.02
C ASN A 495 -16.14 -17.30 -6.73
N LEU A 496 -15.55 -17.34 -5.54
CA LEU A 496 -14.54 -18.36 -5.17
C LEU A 496 -15.12 -19.78 -4.98
N GLN A 497 -16.42 -19.87 -4.66
CA GLN A 497 -17.12 -21.12 -4.28
C GLN A 497 -16.51 -21.81 -3.04
N ASP A 498 -17.21 -22.83 -2.52
CA ASP A 498 -16.75 -23.60 -1.34
C ASP A 498 -15.40 -24.31 -1.59
N SER A 499 -15.18 -24.78 -2.82
CA SER A 499 -13.93 -25.40 -3.24
C SER A 499 -12.75 -24.43 -3.17
N GLY A 500 -12.91 -23.19 -3.63
CA GLY A 500 -11.89 -22.15 -3.50
C GLY A 500 -11.58 -21.80 -2.04
N VAL A 501 -12.58 -21.70 -1.18
CA VAL A 501 -12.37 -21.46 0.28
C VAL A 501 -11.63 -22.63 0.93
N LYS A 502 -11.90 -23.87 0.52
CA LYS A 502 -11.19 -25.06 1.00
C LYS A 502 -9.70 -25.03 0.62
N LEU A 503 -9.38 -24.64 -0.62
CA LEU A 503 -8.00 -24.48 -1.10
C LEU A 503 -7.23 -23.41 -0.30
N LEU A 504 -7.86 -22.27 -0.03
CA LEU A 504 -7.28 -21.22 0.80
C LEU A 504 -7.10 -21.68 2.26
N SER A 505 -8.08 -22.39 2.81
CA SER A 505 -8.03 -22.91 4.19
C SER A 505 -6.85 -23.87 4.38
N ALA A 506 -6.60 -24.76 3.41
CA ALA A 506 -5.44 -25.65 3.43
C ALA A 506 -4.12 -24.85 3.42
N ALA A 507 -4.06 -23.76 2.64
CA ALA A 507 -2.88 -22.89 2.59
C ALA A 507 -2.60 -22.20 3.94
N LEU A 508 -3.66 -21.74 4.63
CA LEU A 508 -3.57 -21.07 5.93
C LEU A 508 -3.10 -22.00 7.06
N GLN A 509 -3.30 -23.32 6.94
CA GLN A 509 -2.82 -24.30 7.91
C GLN A 509 -1.30 -24.51 7.85
N SER A 510 -0.65 -24.08 6.76
CA SER A 510 0.79 -24.20 6.58
C SER A 510 1.55 -23.47 7.68
N PRO A 511 2.60 -24.07 8.29
CA PRO A 511 3.46 -23.39 9.25
C PRO A 511 4.28 -22.25 8.62
N HIS A 512 4.25 -22.12 7.30
CA HIS A 512 4.92 -21.06 6.55
C HIS A 512 3.98 -19.92 6.15
N CYS A 513 2.69 -20.01 6.46
CA CYS A 513 1.75 -18.94 6.17
C CYS A 513 1.99 -17.76 7.12
N THR A 514 2.29 -16.59 6.55
CA THR A 514 2.50 -15.33 7.27
C THR A 514 1.28 -14.42 7.26
N LEU A 515 0.15 -14.89 6.70
CA LEU A 515 -1.03 -14.08 6.48
C LEU A 515 -1.69 -13.72 7.82
N GLU A 516 -1.83 -12.42 8.07
CA GLU A 516 -2.45 -11.87 9.27
C GLU A 516 -3.94 -11.52 9.01
N THR A 517 -4.31 -11.31 7.75
CA THR A 517 -5.65 -10.82 7.36
C THR A 517 -6.10 -11.38 6.01
N LEU A 518 -7.30 -11.99 5.99
CA LEU A 518 -7.99 -12.50 4.80
C LEU A 518 -9.43 -11.98 4.70
N SER A 519 -9.69 -10.98 3.87
CA SER A 519 -11.05 -10.51 3.60
C SER A 519 -11.65 -11.22 2.39
N ILE A 520 -12.81 -11.84 2.54
CA ILE A 520 -13.67 -12.43 1.51
C ILE A 520 -15.13 -12.03 1.82
N PHE A 521 -15.72 -11.12 1.06
CA PHE A 521 -17.10 -10.66 1.22
C PHE A 521 -17.82 -10.59 -0.12
N GLN A 522 -18.96 -11.24 -0.32
CA GLN A 522 -19.69 -11.20 -1.60
C GLN A 522 -20.95 -10.31 -1.53
N ILE A 523 -21.05 -9.29 -2.39
CA ILE A 523 -22.32 -8.56 -2.62
C ILE A 523 -23.18 -9.37 -3.60
N CYS A 524 -24.38 -9.78 -3.17
CA CYS A 524 -25.36 -10.39 -4.05
C CYS A 524 -26.05 -9.36 -4.94
N ILE A 525 -25.54 -9.17 -6.16
CA ILE A 525 -26.37 -8.66 -7.26
C ILE A 525 -26.94 -9.90 -7.98
N LYS A 526 -28.15 -10.32 -7.63
CA LYS A 526 -28.93 -11.21 -8.51
C LYS A 526 -29.50 -10.35 -9.65
N ALA A 527 -28.88 -10.46 -10.83
CA ALA A 527 -29.29 -10.04 -12.20
C ALA A 527 -28.12 -9.28 -12.88
N CYS A 528 -27.54 -9.64 -14.03
CA CYS A 528 -27.90 -10.52 -15.13
C CYS A 528 -26.61 -11.18 -15.66
N ASN A 529 -26.52 -12.51 -15.67
CA ASN A 529 -25.50 -13.22 -16.46
C ASN A 529 -26.19 -14.37 -17.23
N HIS A 530 -26.96 -13.98 -18.23
CA HIS A 530 -27.05 -14.73 -19.47
C HIS A 530 -26.74 -13.75 -20.59
N ASN A 531 -25.59 -13.88 -21.22
CA ASN A 531 -25.39 -13.54 -22.62
C ASN A 531 -24.17 -14.28 -23.14
N SER A 532 -24.40 -15.53 -23.54
CA SER A 532 -23.67 -16.17 -24.62
C SER A 532 -23.85 -15.35 -25.91
N ALA A 533 -22.77 -15.17 -26.66
CA ALA A 533 -22.69 -14.40 -27.89
C ALA A 533 -23.68 -14.82 -28.99
N THR A 534 -24.33 -13.84 -29.65
CA THR A 534 -24.38 -13.59 -31.13
C THR A 534 -25.48 -12.54 -31.50
N PRO A 535 -25.39 -11.85 -32.67
CA PRO A 535 -25.75 -10.43 -32.77
C PRO A 535 -27.12 -10.11 -33.41
N ARG A 536 -27.58 -8.88 -33.10
CA ARG A 536 -28.55 -8.01 -33.81
C ARG A 536 -29.73 -8.68 -34.54
N ARG A 537 -30.94 -8.49 -33.99
CA ARG A 537 -32.11 -8.12 -34.79
C ARG A 537 -32.97 -7.08 -34.07
N THR A 538 -33.25 -6.02 -34.79
CA THR A 538 -34.17 -4.93 -34.51
C THR A 538 -35.57 -5.46 -34.24
N LEU A 539 -36.18 -5.07 -33.12
CA LEU A 539 -37.63 -5.03 -32.98
C LEU A 539 -38.03 -3.87 -32.06
N SER A 540 -38.79 -2.98 -32.65
CA SER A 540 -39.38 -1.77 -32.10
C SER A 540 -40.59 -2.09 -31.21
N ASN A 541 -40.88 -1.14 -30.30
CA ASN A 541 -42.13 -0.96 -29.55
C ASN A 541 -42.52 -2.05 -28.54
N THR A 542 -42.42 -1.74 -27.24
CA THR A 542 -43.58 -1.26 -26.44
C THR A 542 -43.19 -1.00 -24.96
N LYS A 543 -43.66 0.16 -24.45
CA LYS A 543 -43.94 0.54 -23.04
C LYS A 543 -43.12 -0.09 -21.91
N SER A 544 -42.17 0.68 -21.35
CA SER A 544 -41.83 0.60 -19.92
C SER A 544 -41.25 1.92 -19.42
N SER A 545 -42.09 2.78 -18.83
CA SER A 545 -41.63 4.00 -18.12
C SER A 545 -41.70 3.88 -16.59
N ASN A 546 -41.91 2.68 -16.04
CA ASN A 546 -41.98 2.47 -14.59
C ASN A 546 -40.83 1.64 -14.00
N TYR A 547 -39.96 1.03 -14.82
CA TYR A 547 -38.82 0.27 -14.31
C TYR A 547 -37.60 1.17 -14.01
N PHE A 548 -37.44 2.29 -14.73
CA PHE A 548 -36.28 3.17 -14.58
C PHE A 548 -36.38 4.11 -13.37
N ARG A 549 -37.59 4.46 -12.92
CA ARG A 549 -37.80 5.27 -11.69
C ARG A 549 -37.63 4.47 -10.40
N GLN A 550 -37.83 3.16 -10.43
CA GLN A 550 -37.67 2.30 -9.24
C GLN A 550 -36.21 1.91 -9.01
N LEU A 551 -35.37 1.84 -10.06
CA LEU A 551 -33.92 1.67 -9.91
C LEU A 551 -33.20 2.95 -9.45
N GLN A 552 -33.71 4.13 -9.82
CA GLN A 552 -33.08 5.40 -9.40
C GLN A 552 -33.36 5.73 -7.91
N CYS A 553 -34.41 5.16 -7.30
CA CYS A 553 -34.68 5.27 -5.87
C CYS A 553 -33.88 4.28 -5.00
N ILE A 554 -33.32 3.21 -5.56
CA ILE A 554 -32.51 2.24 -4.81
C ILE A 554 -31.01 2.63 -4.79
N LEU A 555 -30.56 3.45 -5.74
CA LEU A 555 -29.16 3.87 -5.85
C LEU A 555 -28.78 5.14 -5.07
N ILE A 556 -29.74 5.86 -4.48
CA ILE A 556 -29.47 7.12 -3.73
C ILE A 556 -29.51 6.91 -2.20
N GLN A 557 -29.92 5.75 -1.70
CA GLN A 557 -30.01 5.48 -0.25
C GLN A 557 -28.89 4.60 0.33
N TYR A 558 -27.84 4.32 -0.45
CA TYR A 558 -26.68 3.51 -0.02
C TYR A 558 -25.35 4.29 0.03
N PHE A 559 -25.39 5.61 -0.20
CA PHE A 559 -24.24 6.50 -0.04
C PHE A 559 -24.31 7.29 1.28
N SER A 560 -24.17 6.60 2.40
CA SER A 560 -23.77 7.23 3.67
C SER A 560 -23.37 6.18 4.72
N CYS A 561 -22.15 5.66 4.64
CA CYS A 561 -21.39 5.31 5.83
C CYS A 561 -19.91 5.25 5.51
N PHE A 562 -19.20 6.29 5.94
CA PHE A 562 -17.77 6.45 5.81
C PHE A 562 -17.02 5.63 6.88
N MET A 563 -15.93 5.02 6.44
CA MET A 563 -14.67 4.77 7.16
C MET A 563 -14.68 4.19 8.58
N TYR A 564 -14.26 2.92 8.69
CA TYR A 564 -13.24 2.52 9.66
C TYR A 564 -12.33 1.44 9.04
N VAL A 565 -11.08 1.82 8.80
CA VAL A 565 -9.98 0.90 8.45
C VAL A 565 -9.51 0.26 9.74
N PHE A 566 -9.68 -1.06 9.90
CA PHE A 566 -8.83 -1.88 10.78
C PHE A 566 -8.84 -3.34 10.29
N PHE A 567 -7.67 -3.97 10.44
CA PHE A 567 -7.22 -5.32 10.09
C PHE A 567 -8.23 -6.41 10.44
N THR A 568 -8.58 -7.32 9.51
CA THR A 568 -9.68 -8.29 9.73
C THR A 568 -9.71 -9.43 8.71
N SER A 569 -9.91 -10.68 9.15
CA SER A 569 -10.40 -11.73 8.26
C SER A 569 -11.93 -11.69 8.18
N ARG A 570 -12.49 -11.02 7.16
CA ARG A 570 -13.94 -10.83 6.96
C ARG A 570 -14.48 -11.79 5.93
N LEU A 571 -15.22 -12.82 6.33
CA LEU A 571 -15.93 -13.81 5.51
C LEU A 571 -17.42 -13.46 5.32
N SER A 572 -17.80 -12.18 5.41
CA SER A 572 -19.22 -11.81 5.51
C SER A 572 -19.99 -12.04 4.20
N GLY A 573 -21.23 -12.54 4.23
CA GLY A 573 -22.08 -12.64 3.03
C GLY A 573 -21.63 -13.66 1.96
N CYS A 574 -20.87 -14.69 2.34
CA CYS A 574 -20.25 -15.65 1.41
C CYS A 574 -21.05 -16.94 1.16
N PHE A 575 -22.30 -17.04 1.63
CA PHE A 575 -23.12 -18.26 1.56
C PHE A 575 -22.41 -19.50 2.11
N LEU A 576 -21.68 -19.34 3.22
CA LEU A 576 -20.92 -20.43 3.82
C LEU A 576 -21.84 -21.62 4.14
N SER A 577 -21.52 -22.78 3.57
CA SER A 577 -22.18 -24.05 3.89
C SER A 577 -21.63 -24.65 5.19
N GLU A 578 -22.29 -25.68 5.72
CA GLU A 578 -21.82 -26.44 6.90
C GLU A 578 -20.37 -26.93 6.72
N LYS A 579 -19.99 -27.37 5.52
CA LYS A 579 -18.64 -27.82 5.18
C LYS A 579 -17.60 -26.69 5.27
N SER A 580 -17.99 -25.47 4.94
CA SER A 580 -17.14 -24.29 5.07
C SER A 580 -16.93 -23.92 6.54
N CYS A 581 -17.95 -24.08 7.39
CA CYS A 581 -17.81 -23.98 8.84
C CYS A 581 -16.88 -25.07 9.41
N GLU A 582 -16.97 -26.32 8.94
CA GLU A 582 -16.04 -27.41 9.33
C GLU A 582 -14.59 -27.09 8.95
N ALA A 583 -14.35 -26.58 7.75
CA ALA A 583 -13.02 -26.18 7.31
C ALA A 583 -12.44 -25.05 8.17
N LEU A 584 -13.23 -24.01 8.46
CA LEU A 584 -12.81 -22.91 9.36
C LEU A 584 -12.59 -23.41 10.79
N SER A 585 -13.40 -24.37 11.25
CA SER A 585 -13.23 -25.04 12.55
C SER A 585 -11.87 -25.72 12.64
N SER A 586 -11.43 -26.39 11.58
CA SER A 586 -10.10 -27.03 11.54
C SER A 586 -8.95 -26.01 11.60
N VAL A 587 -9.10 -24.83 10.98
CA VAL A 587 -8.12 -23.74 11.06
C VAL A 587 -8.05 -23.19 12.48
N LEU A 588 -9.21 -22.90 13.09
CA LEU A 588 -9.28 -22.43 14.47
C LEU A 588 -8.70 -23.45 15.46
N ASN A 589 -8.84 -24.75 15.22
CA ASN A 589 -8.29 -25.80 16.08
C ASN A 589 -6.76 -25.98 15.92
N SER A 590 -6.18 -25.56 14.80
CA SER A 590 -4.75 -25.75 14.53
C SER A 590 -3.85 -25.03 15.55
N GLN A 591 -2.78 -25.70 15.99
CA GLN A 591 -1.74 -25.09 16.84
C GLN A 591 -0.95 -23.99 16.13
N SER A 592 -0.93 -23.97 14.79
CA SER A 592 -0.22 -22.98 13.97
C SER A 592 -1.02 -21.71 13.68
N SER A 593 -2.31 -21.66 14.05
CA SER A 593 -3.16 -20.51 13.72
C SER A 593 -2.76 -19.26 14.51
N SER A 594 -2.40 -18.20 13.78
CA SER A 594 -2.12 -16.85 14.29
C SER A 594 -3.33 -15.91 14.24
N LEU A 595 -4.51 -16.42 13.85
CA LEU A 595 -5.70 -15.61 13.59
C LEU A 595 -6.21 -14.90 14.87
N LYS A 596 -6.40 -13.58 14.79
CA LYS A 596 -6.88 -12.74 15.89
C LYS A 596 -8.30 -12.20 15.73
N GLU A 597 -8.78 -12.04 14.50
CA GLU A 597 -10.13 -11.55 14.21
C GLU A 597 -10.80 -12.41 13.14
N LEU A 598 -12.05 -12.79 13.40
CA LEU A 598 -12.89 -13.58 12.52
C LEU A 598 -14.26 -12.91 12.39
N ASP A 599 -14.63 -12.54 11.19
CA ASP A 599 -15.93 -11.96 10.89
C ASP A 599 -16.70 -12.87 9.93
N LEU A 600 -17.78 -13.48 10.41
CA LEU A 600 -18.66 -14.37 9.64
C LEU A 600 -20.01 -13.71 9.34
N SER A 601 -20.12 -12.39 9.48
CA SER A 601 -21.41 -11.68 9.42
C SER A 601 -22.19 -11.96 8.12
N ASN A 602 -23.52 -11.83 8.14
CA ASN A 602 -24.40 -11.96 6.99
C ASN A 602 -24.31 -13.33 6.27
N ASN A 603 -23.88 -14.39 6.97
CA ASN A 603 -23.96 -15.77 6.48
C ASN A 603 -25.11 -16.51 7.17
N ASN A 604 -25.88 -17.32 6.46
CA ASN A 604 -26.95 -18.12 7.08
C ASN A 604 -26.36 -19.36 7.78
N LEU A 605 -25.72 -19.16 8.94
CA LEU A 605 -24.97 -20.21 9.64
C LEU A 605 -25.87 -21.20 10.37
N GLN A 606 -27.00 -20.75 10.92
CA GLN A 606 -27.95 -21.59 11.67
C GLN A 606 -27.29 -22.49 12.74
N ASP A 607 -27.36 -23.81 12.60
CA ASP A 607 -26.70 -24.80 13.47
C ASP A 607 -25.24 -25.07 13.05
N SER A 608 -24.82 -24.73 11.82
CA SER A 608 -23.44 -24.92 11.36
C SER A 608 -22.41 -24.11 12.16
N SER A 609 -22.83 -22.99 12.76
CA SER A 609 -21.99 -22.23 13.69
C SER A 609 -21.72 -22.98 15.00
N VAL A 610 -22.53 -23.96 15.38
CA VAL A 610 -22.30 -24.78 16.59
C VAL A 610 -20.95 -25.49 16.49
N THR A 611 -20.65 -26.09 15.33
CA THR A 611 -19.37 -26.79 15.09
C THR A 611 -18.19 -25.82 15.23
N LEU A 612 -18.30 -24.63 14.63
CA LEU A 612 -17.26 -23.60 14.65
C LEU A 612 -17.04 -23.01 16.06
N LEU A 613 -18.11 -22.71 16.77
CA LEU A 613 -18.05 -22.16 18.13
C LEU A 613 -17.61 -23.21 19.16
N SER A 614 -17.88 -24.50 18.92
CA SER A 614 -17.47 -25.59 19.82
C SER A 614 -15.95 -25.77 19.86
N VAL A 615 -15.27 -25.53 18.74
CA VAL A 615 -13.79 -25.54 18.71
C VAL A 615 -13.21 -24.43 19.59
N LEU A 616 -13.81 -23.23 19.57
CA LEU A 616 -13.37 -22.12 20.43
C LEU A 616 -13.51 -22.44 21.92
N ARG A 617 -14.46 -23.33 22.28
CA ARG A 617 -14.65 -23.79 23.67
C ARG A 617 -13.56 -24.77 24.11
N GLU A 618 -13.16 -25.67 23.22
CA GLU A 618 -12.30 -26.82 23.53
C GLU A 618 -10.80 -26.52 23.41
N LYS A 619 -10.42 -25.47 22.68
CA LYS A 619 -9.02 -25.13 22.46
C LYS A 619 -8.36 -24.49 23.69
N PRO A 620 -7.30 -25.10 24.27
CA PRO A 620 -6.48 -24.43 25.27
C PRO A 620 -5.72 -23.27 24.61
N HIS A 621 -5.92 -22.06 25.11
CA HIS A 621 -5.30 -20.80 24.63
C HIS A 621 -5.71 -20.39 23.20
N CYS A 622 -6.98 -20.07 23.00
CA CYS A 622 -7.44 -19.44 21.75
C CYS A 622 -6.76 -18.07 21.54
N THR A 623 -6.36 -17.73 20.31
CA THR A 623 -5.76 -16.41 19.96
C THR A 623 -6.78 -15.39 19.47
N LEU A 624 -8.05 -15.80 19.31
CA LEU A 624 -9.09 -14.99 18.69
C LEU A 624 -9.62 -13.92 19.67
N GLU A 625 -9.29 -12.66 19.39
CA GLU A 625 -9.66 -11.51 20.20
C GLU A 625 -10.98 -10.85 19.74
N CYS A 626 -11.36 -11.01 18.48
CA CYS A 626 -12.59 -10.42 17.92
C CYS A 626 -13.40 -11.44 17.09
N LEU A 627 -14.70 -11.52 17.37
CA LEU A 627 -15.65 -12.38 16.67
C LEU A 627 -16.87 -11.57 16.24
N ARG A 628 -17.17 -11.57 14.95
CA ARG A 628 -18.37 -10.90 14.40
C ARG A 628 -19.28 -11.93 13.76
N LEU A 629 -20.53 -11.95 14.22
CA LEU A 629 -21.58 -12.86 13.76
C LEU A 629 -22.86 -12.08 13.44
N SER A 630 -22.75 -10.84 12.95
CA SER A 630 -23.93 -10.01 12.70
C SER A 630 -24.81 -10.63 11.62
N GLY A 631 -26.14 -10.64 11.76
CA GLY A 631 -27.05 -11.16 10.72
C GLY A 631 -26.77 -12.60 10.28
N CYS A 632 -26.38 -13.47 11.22
CA CYS A 632 -25.98 -14.86 10.93
C CYS A 632 -27.08 -15.91 11.08
N PHE A 633 -28.29 -15.50 11.48
CA PHE A 633 -29.43 -16.40 11.72
C PHE A 633 -29.09 -17.55 12.68
N LEU A 634 -28.31 -17.26 13.73
CA LEU A 634 -27.84 -18.25 14.69
C LEU A 634 -29.02 -18.93 15.40
N SER A 635 -28.92 -20.24 15.59
CA SER A 635 -29.89 -20.99 16.37
C SER A 635 -29.71 -20.78 17.88
N ARG A 636 -30.69 -21.24 18.68
CA ARG A 636 -30.57 -21.25 20.14
C ARG A 636 -29.34 -22.04 20.61
N ARG A 637 -29.07 -23.18 19.98
CA ARG A 637 -27.89 -24.02 20.28
C ARG A 637 -26.59 -23.27 20.05
N SER A 638 -26.51 -22.48 18.98
CA SER A 638 -25.34 -21.63 18.70
C SER A 638 -25.09 -20.61 19.82
N TYR A 639 -26.16 -20.02 20.38
CA TYR A 639 -26.03 -19.13 21.54
C TYR A 639 -25.66 -19.86 22.84
N ASP A 640 -26.13 -21.09 23.06
CA ASP A 640 -25.72 -21.91 24.21
C ASP A 640 -24.21 -22.21 24.16
N VAL A 641 -23.68 -22.55 22.98
CA VAL A 641 -22.24 -22.74 22.79
C VAL A 641 -21.49 -21.42 22.96
N LEU A 642 -21.96 -20.31 22.38
CA LEU A 642 -21.34 -19.00 22.56
C LEU A 642 -21.26 -18.59 24.03
N ALA A 643 -22.33 -18.82 24.81
CA ALA A 643 -22.36 -18.59 26.25
C ALA A 643 -21.37 -19.49 27.00
N SER A 644 -21.11 -20.70 26.52
CA SER A 644 -20.05 -21.56 27.07
C SER A 644 -18.64 -21.05 26.75
N VAL A 645 -18.42 -20.52 25.54
CA VAL A 645 -17.14 -19.90 25.14
C VAL A 645 -16.83 -18.68 26.00
N LEU A 646 -17.82 -17.81 26.24
CA LEU A 646 -17.66 -16.61 27.09
C LEU A 646 -17.36 -16.95 28.56
N ARG A 647 -17.77 -18.13 29.05
CA ARG A 647 -17.48 -18.59 30.42
C ARG A 647 -16.14 -19.32 30.56
N SER A 648 -15.52 -19.70 29.44
CA SER A 648 -14.28 -20.48 29.44
C SER A 648 -13.07 -19.66 29.88
N GLN A 649 -12.23 -20.22 30.75
CA GLN A 649 -10.94 -19.63 31.15
C GLN A 649 -9.95 -19.49 30.00
N SER A 650 -10.14 -20.25 28.91
CA SER A 650 -9.28 -20.22 27.72
C SER A 650 -9.70 -19.17 26.67
N SER A 651 -10.78 -18.43 26.93
CA SER A 651 -11.26 -17.41 26.00
C SER A 651 -10.37 -16.16 26.05
N SER A 652 -9.89 -15.73 24.88
CA SER A 652 -9.19 -14.46 24.69
C SER A 652 -10.10 -13.37 24.12
N LEU A 653 -11.39 -13.65 23.93
CA LEU A 653 -12.30 -12.76 23.24
C LEU A 653 -12.47 -11.43 23.98
N ARG A 654 -12.18 -10.33 23.28
CA ARG A 654 -12.32 -8.94 23.76
C ARG A 654 -13.50 -8.23 23.09
N LYS A 655 -13.86 -8.62 21.88
CA LYS A 655 -14.92 -7.98 21.09
C LYS A 655 -15.87 -9.00 20.47
N LEU A 656 -17.16 -8.81 20.70
CA LEU A 656 -18.23 -9.65 20.16
C LEU A 656 -19.30 -8.77 19.52
N ILE A 657 -19.59 -9.03 18.25
CA ILE A 657 -20.60 -8.28 17.48
C ILE A 657 -21.69 -9.25 17.05
N LEU A 658 -22.89 -9.08 17.59
CA LEU A 658 -24.07 -9.92 17.30
C LEU A 658 -25.21 -9.13 16.63
N SER A 659 -24.93 -7.91 16.18
CA SER A 659 -25.91 -7.00 15.56
C SER A 659 -26.76 -7.67 14.47
N LYS A 660 -27.99 -7.19 14.25
CA LYS A 660 -28.89 -7.69 13.19
C LYS A 660 -29.27 -9.18 13.33
N ASN A 661 -29.13 -9.77 14.51
CA ASN A 661 -29.68 -11.10 14.82
C ASN A 661 -30.95 -10.95 15.66
N ASN A 662 -31.94 -11.80 15.43
CA ASN A 662 -33.16 -11.78 16.24
C ASN A 662 -32.92 -12.46 17.60
N LEU A 663 -32.37 -11.73 18.57
CA LEU A 663 -31.88 -12.34 19.81
C LEU A 663 -33.02 -12.78 20.74
N GLN A 664 -34.17 -12.11 20.77
CA GLN A 664 -35.23 -12.36 21.78
C GLN A 664 -34.71 -12.23 23.24
N ASP A 665 -35.58 -11.87 24.18
CA ASP A 665 -35.18 -11.66 25.59
C ASP A 665 -34.54 -12.92 26.22
N SER A 666 -34.99 -14.11 25.81
CA SER A 666 -34.49 -15.38 26.36
C SER A 666 -33.01 -15.64 26.03
N VAL A 667 -32.47 -15.13 24.92
CA VAL A 667 -31.05 -15.28 24.56
C VAL A 667 -30.22 -14.23 25.28
N ILE A 668 -30.74 -13.00 25.43
CA ILE A 668 -30.06 -11.97 26.24
C ILE A 668 -29.90 -12.45 27.67
N LYS A 669 -30.92 -13.04 28.29
CA LYS A 669 -30.81 -13.65 29.62
C LYS A 669 -29.67 -14.67 29.73
N LEU A 670 -29.52 -15.52 28.71
CA LEU A 670 -28.45 -16.53 28.62
C LEU A 670 -27.07 -15.87 28.48
N LEU A 671 -26.92 -14.92 27.57
CA LEU A 671 -25.65 -14.20 27.36
C LEU A 671 -25.26 -13.37 28.59
N SER A 672 -26.22 -12.70 29.23
CA SER A 672 -26.01 -11.94 30.46
C SER A 672 -25.50 -12.83 31.60
N ALA A 673 -26.03 -14.06 31.74
CA ALA A 673 -25.48 -15.01 32.71
C ALA A 673 -24.02 -15.40 32.40
N ALA A 674 -23.64 -15.49 31.13
CA ALA A 674 -22.26 -15.77 30.73
C ALA A 674 -21.32 -14.57 30.94
N LEU A 675 -21.79 -13.35 30.64
CA LEU A 675 -21.03 -12.10 30.81
C LEU A 675 -20.72 -11.78 32.28
N ARG A 676 -21.55 -12.23 33.23
CA ARG A 676 -21.28 -12.12 34.67
C ARG A 676 -20.21 -13.09 35.18
N SER A 677 -19.72 -14.01 34.35
CA SER A 677 -18.63 -14.92 34.75
C SER A 677 -17.33 -14.15 35.02
N PRO A 678 -16.58 -14.47 36.08
CA PRO A 678 -15.27 -13.84 36.35
C PRO A 678 -14.23 -14.15 35.27
N HIS A 679 -14.48 -15.16 34.42
CA HIS A 679 -13.60 -15.53 33.31
C HIS A 679 -13.92 -14.80 32.00
N CYS A 680 -15.00 -14.00 31.96
CA CYS A 680 -15.34 -13.26 30.77
C CYS A 680 -14.44 -12.04 30.60
N THR A 681 -13.67 -11.98 29.51
CA THR A 681 -12.73 -10.88 29.21
C THR A 681 -13.27 -9.84 28.24
N LEU A 682 -14.57 -9.89 27.93
CA LEU A 682 -15.18 -9.10 26.88
C LEU A 682 -15.22 -7.61 27.26
N LYS A 683 -14.73 -6.75 26.37
CA LYS A 683 -14.70 -5.29 26.51
C LYS A 683 -15.71 -4.58 25.62
N THR A 684 -16.00 -5.13 24.44
CA THR A 684 -16.96 -4.55 23.49
C THR A 684 -18.05 -5.57 23.16
N LEU A 685 -19.31 -5.16 23.31
CA LEU A 685 -20.48 -5.93 22.90
C LEU A 685 -21.41 -5.06 22.05
N ARG A 686 -21.74 -5.52 20.83
CA ARG A 686 -22.70 -4.82 19.97
C ARG A 686 -23.91 -5.69 19.68
N LEU A 687 -25.08 -5.18 20.03
CA LEU A 687 -26.40 -5.82 19.92
C LEU A 687 -27.39 -4.93 19.16
N ASN A 688 -26.91 -4.04 18.29
CA ASN A 688 -27.80 -3.14 17.56
C ASN A 688 -28.69 -3.91 16.56
N ALA A 689 -29.92 -3.45 16.37
CA ALA A 689 -30.93 -4.09 15.51
C ALA A 689 -31.18 -5.57 15.87
N CYS A 690 -31.33 -5.89 17.16
CA CYS A 690 -31.50 -7.27 17.62
C CYS A 690 -32.92 -7.62 18.11
N ASN A 691 -33.88 -6.73 17.87
CA ASN A 691 -35.27 -6.81 18.34
C ASN A 691 -35.35 -6.95 19.87
N LEU A 692 -34.53 -6.18 20.59
CA LEU A 692 -34.55 -6.15 22.04
C LEU A 692 -35.67 -5.24 22.54
N LEU A 693 -36.28 -5.63 23.67
CA LEU A 693 -37.31 -4.87 24.37
C LEU A 693 -36.80 -4.48 25.77
N LYS A 694 -37.57 -3.66 26.49
CA LYS A 694 -37.23 -3.21 27.87
C LYS A 694 -36.84 -4.32 28.86
N ARG A 695 -37.36 -5.55 28.71
CA ARG A 695 -37.00 -6.69 29.59
C ARG A 695 -35.53 -7.09 29.42
N SER A 696 -34.99 -6.99 28.22
CA SER A 696 -33.57 -7.22 27.95
C SER A 696 -32.68 -6.24 28.72
N CYS A 697 -33.16 -5.01 29.01
CA CYS A 697 -32.43 -4.05 29.83
C CYS A 697 -32.27 -4.51 31.29
N GLU A 698 -33.22 -5.25 31.86
CA GLU A 698 -33.09 -5.78 33.23
C GLU A 698 -31.90 -6.75 33.32
N ASP A 699 -31.80 -7.67 32.36
CA ASP A 699 -30.71 -8.64 32.28
C ASP A 699 -29.36 -7.95 32.01
N LEU A 700 -29.31 -6.96 31.12
CA LEU A 700 -28.08 -6.21 30.82
C LEU A 700 -27.64 -5.31 31.99
N THR A 701 -28.56 -4.66 32.69
CA THR A 701 -28.30 -3.89 33.92
C THR A 701 -27.62 -4.76 34.97
N SER A 702 -28.07 -6.02 35.13
CA SER A 702 -27.42 -6.94 36.05
C SER A 702 -25.97 -7.31 35.67
N VAL A 703 -25.61 -7.24 34.38
CA VAL A 703 -24.22 -7.41 33.91
C VAL A 703 -23.40 -6.18 34.27
N LEU A 704 -23.91 -4.99 33.95
CA LEU A 704 -23.24 -3.70 34.18
C LEU A 704 -23.01 -3.43 35.68
N CYS A 705 -23.89 -3.89 36.55
CA CYS A 705 -23.72 -3.80 38.00
C CYS A 705 -22.81 -4.87 38.61
N SER A 706 -22.33 -5.84 37.83
CA SER A 706 -21.51 -6.94 38.33
C SER A 706 -20.04 -6.55 38.44
N GLN A 707 -19.40 -6.84 39.58
CA GLN A 707 -17.96 -6.61 39.81
C GLN A 707 -17.05 -7.40 38.85
N SER A 708 -17.57 -8.47 38.26
CA SER A 708 -16.87 -9.32 37.28
C SER A 708 -16.94 -8.80 35.84
N SER A 709 -17.71 -7.75 35.58
CA SER A 709 -17.86 -7.20 34.23
C SER A 709 -16.61 -6.41 33.81
N HIS A 710 -16.14 -6.67 32.60
CA HIS A 710 -15.03 -5.93 31.98
C HIS A 710 -15.50 -5.04 30.82
N LEU A 711 -16.82 -4.89 30.65
CA LEU A 711 -17.42 -4.24 29.50
C LEU A 711 -17.15 -2.72 29.53
N ARG A 712 -16.64 -2.20 28.42
CA ARG A 712 -16.30 -0.78 28.19
C ARG A 712 -17.16 -0.14 27.10
N GLU A 713 -17.60 -0.92 26.12
CA GLU A 713 -18.43 -0.44 25.00
C GLU A 713 -19.66 -1.33 24.85
N LEU A 714 -20.84 -0.71 24.84
CA LEU A 714 -22.13 -1.37 24.62
C LEU A 714 -22.95 -0.58 23.59
N ASP A 715 -23.30 -1.25 22.49
CA ASP A 715 -24.16 -0.68 21.45
C ASP A 715 -25.49 -1.42 21.42
N LEU A 716 -26.58 -0.72 21.77
CA LEU A 716 -27.95 -1.21 21.77
C LEU A 716 -28.82 -0.48 20.74
N SER A 717 -28.23 0.25 19.79
CA SER A 717 -28.98 1.04 18.82
C SER A 717 -30.01 0.22 18.03
N ASP A 718 -31.02 0.88 17.46
CA ASP A 718 -32.06 0.21 16.65
C ASP A 718 -32.81 -0.90 17.42
N ASN A 719 -33.13 -0.69 18.70
CA ASN A 719 -33.93 -1.62 19.50
C ASN A 719 -35.05 -0.86 20.23
N ASP A 720 -36.23 -1.46 20.37
CA ASP A 720 -37.40 -0.81 20.96
C ASP A 720 -37.36 -0.86 22.51
N LEU A 721 -36.38 -0.17 23.09
CA LEU A 721 -36.14 -0.18 24.54
C LEU A 721 -37.10 0.73 25.30
N GLU A 722 -37.52 1.85 24.69
CA GLU A 722 -38.36 2.90 25.28
C GLU A 722 -37.71 3.56 26.53
N ASP A 723 -38.32 4.63 27.03
CA ASP A 723 -37.85 5.32 28.26
C ASP A 723 -37.76 4.39 29.47
N SER A 724 -38.63 3.38 29.53
CA SER A 724 -38.64 2.37 30.60
C SER A 724 -37.40 1.46 30.57
N GLY A 725 -36.89 1.10 29.39
CA GLY A 725 -35.64 0.39 29.24
C GLY A 725 -34.44 1.28 29.57
N VAL A 726 -34.47 2.54 29.15
CA VAL A 726 -33.43 3.54 29.48
C VAL A 726 -33.33 3.75 30.99
N LYS A 727 -34.45 3.85 31.69
CA LYS A 727 -34.49 3.98 33.16
C LYS A 727 -33.71 2.86 33.87
N LEU A 728 -33.85 1.62 33.41
CA LEU A 728 -33.12 0.47 33.95
C LEU A 728 -31.62 0.55 33.67
N LEU A 729 -31.24 0.97 32.47
CA LEU A 729 -29.83 1.14 32.09
C LEU A 729 -29.19 2.31 32.86
N SER A 730 -29.91 3.41 33.06
CA SER A 730 -29.46 4.57 33.86
C SER A 730 -29.16 4.18 35.31
N ALA A 731 -29.97 3.30 35.91
CA ALA A 731 -29.67 2.76 37.24
C ALA A 731 -28.35 1.95 37.26
N ALA A 732 -28.01 1.27 36.17
CA ALA A 732 -26.73 0.59 36.01
C ALA A 732 -25.58 1.59 35.82
N VAL A 733 -25.76 2.64 35.01
CA VAL A 733 -24.75 3.68 34.78
C VAL A 733 -24.40 4.44 36.07
N ALA A 734 -25.38 4.66 36.94
CA ALA A 734 -25.16 5.27 38.26
C ALA A 734 -24.46 4.32 39.27
N SER A 735 -24.28 3.04 38.94
CA SER A 735 -23.65 2.06 39.83
C SER A 735 -22.13 2.26 39.87
N PRO A 736 -21.49 2.19 41.05
CA PRO A 736 -20.03 2.29 41.19
C PRO A 736 -19.27 1.12 40.56
N HIS A 737 -19.97 0.05 40.16
CA HIS A 737 -19.39 -1.11 39.50
C HIS A 737 -19.46 -1.05 37.96
N CYS A 738 -20.14 -0.04 37.40
CA CYS A 738 -20.27 0.11 35.96
C CYS A 738 -18.99 0.66 35.35
N THR A 739 -18.26 -0.17 34.59
CA THR A 739 -17.01 0.23 33.92
C THR A 739 -17.19 0.80 32.52
N LEU A 740 -18.44 1.04 32.10
CA LEU A 740 -18.77 1.40 30.73
C LEU A 740 -18.23 2.80 30.38
N GLU A 741 -17.54 2.91 29.24
CA GLU A 741 -16.95 4.13 28.70
C GLU A 741 -17.75 4.67 27.51
N SER A 742 -18.41 3.79 26.75
CA SER A 742 -19.21 4.16 25.58
C SER A 742 -20.54 3.39 25.57
N LEU A 743 -21.65 4.13 25.43
CA LEU A 743 -23.02 3.60 25.35
C LEU A 743 -23.72 4.21 24.14
N SER A 744 -24.22 3.39 23.23
CA SER A 744 -25.05 3.85 22.12
C SER A 744 -26.48 3.32 22.25
N LEU A 745 -27.43 4.27 22.21
CA LEU A 745 -28.87 4.08 22.32
C LEU A 745 -29.60 4.80 21.16
N SER A 746 -28.92 4.98 20.02
CA SER A 746 -29.50 5.63 18.85
C SER A 746 -30.72 4.85 18.36
N ARG A 747 -31.79 5.56 17.97
CA ARG A 747 -33.04 4.96 17.46
C ARG A 747 -33.61 3.88 18.39
N CYS A 748 -33.76 4.21 19.68
CA CYS A 748 -34.27 3.30 20.71
C CYS A 748 -35.67 3.67 21.25
N LEU A 749 -36.34 4.61 20.57
CA LEU A 749 -37.64 5.18 20.97
C LEU A 749 -37.54 5.96 22.28
N ILE A 750 -36.47 6.74 22.43
CA ILE A 750 -36.18 7.53 23.63
C ILE A 750 -36.84 8.90 23.50
N THR A 751 -37.57 9.32 24.53
CA THR A 751 -38.14 10.66 24.64
C THR A 751 -37.34 11.52 25.62
N GLU A 752 -37.80 12.76 25.83
CA GLU A 752 -37.22 13.66 26.84
C GLU A 752 -37.24 13.04 28.25
N GLU A 753 -38.26 12.22 28.58
CA GLU A 753 -38.33 11.51 29.86
C GLU A 753 -37.14 10.54 30.03
N GLY A 754 -36.82 9.76 29.01
CA GLY A 754 -35.65 8.89 28.98
C GLY A 754 -34.33 9.65 29.17
N CYS A 755 -34.20 10.82 28.53
CA CYS A 755 -33.05 11.70 28.69
C CYS A 755 -32.88 12.17 30.15
N THR A 756 -33.96 12.48 30.87
CA THR A 756 -33.86 12.89 32.28
C THR A 756 -33.25 11.81 33.17
N PHE A 757 -33.59 10.52 32.94
CA PHE A 757 -32.99 9.41 33.69
C PHE A 757 -31.48 9.29 33.43
N LEU A 758 -31.05 9.48 32.19
CA LEU A 758 -29.63 9.45 31.81
C LEU A 758 -28.86 10.63 32.42
N VAL A 759 -29.39 11.85 32.33
CA VAL A 759 -28.78 13.04 32.95
C VAL A 759 -28.61 12.87 34.45
N SER A 760 -29.62 12.33 35.14
CA SER A 760 -29.56 12.05 36.58
C SER A 760 -28.47 11.01 36.91
N ALA A 761 -28.36 9.95 36.12
CA ALA A 761 -27.33 8.93 36.30
C ALA A 761 -25.91 9.47 36.04
N LEU A 762 -25.73 10.30 35.00
CA LEU A 762 -24.43 10.89 34.65
C LEU A 762 -23.97 11.96 35.66
N SER A 763 -24.92 12.66 36.28
CA SER A 763 -24.64 13.62 37.36
C SER A 763 -24.23 12.94 38.66
N SER A 764 -24.49 11.63 38.78
CA SER A 764 -24.10 10.83 39.95
C SER A 764 -22.66 10.34 39.79
N ASN A 765 -21.80 10.65 40.75
CA ASN A 765 -20.38 10.26 40.76
C ASN A 765 -20.26 8.87 41.44
N PRO A 766 -19.61 7.84 40.84
CA PRO A 766 -18.72 7.87 39.69
C PRO A 766 -19.31 7.27 38.40
N SER A 767 -19.57 8.08 37.37
CA SER A 767 -19.79 7.58 36.01
C SER A 767 -18.45 7.51 35.25
N HIS A 768 -18.16 6.36 34.66
CA HIS A 768 -16.98 6.17 33.78
C HIS A 768 -17.29 6.46 32.30
N LEU A 769 -18.54 6.83 32.00
CA LEU A 769 -19.04 7.04 30.65
C LEU A 769 -18.44 8.32 30.05
N ARG A 770 -17.85 8.18 28.87
CA ARG A 770 -17.20 9.27 28.11
C ARG A 770 -17.95 9.59 26.82
N GLU A 771 -18.66 8.61 26.28
CA GLU A 771 -19.39 8.72 25.03
C GLU A 771 -20.81 8.16 25.21
N LEU A 772 -21.80 8.96 24.85
CA LEU A 772 -23.21 8.60 24.86
C LEU A 772 -23.84 9.03 23.54
N ASP A 773 -24.31 8.07 22.76
CA ASP A 773 -25.00 8.33 21.50
C ASP A 773 -26.51 8.14 21.68
N LEU A 774 -27.24 9.25 21.55
CA LEU A 774 -28.70 9.33 21.67
C LEU A 774 -29.32 9.84 20.36
N ASN A 775 -28.71 9.59 19.20
CA ASN A 775 -29.26 10.07 17.94
C ASN A 775 -30.60 9.38 17.63
N ASP A 776 -31.69 9.94 18.14
CA ASP A 776 -33.07 9.46 18.03
C ASP A 776 -33.92 10.60 17.47
N GLY A 777 -34.76 10.30 16.48
CA GLY A 777 -35.59 11.31 15.81
C GLY A 777 -36.69 11.91 16.71
N LEU A 778 -36.83 11.39 17.94
CA LEU A 778 -37.79 11.82 18.96
C LEU A 778 -37.20 12.79 19.99
N ILE A 779 -35.88 12.95 20.04
CA ILE A 779 -35.23 13.87 21.00
C ILE A 779 -35.18 15.26 20.38
N THR A 780 -35.94 16.19 20.95
CA THR A 780 -35.97 17.59 20.51
C THR A 780 -34.72 18.35 20.97
N ALA A 781 -34.51 19.56 20.47
CA ALA A 781 -33.46 20.46 20.98
C ALA A 781 -33.60 20.71 22.50
N ALA A 782 -34.82 20.67 23.06
CA ALA A 782 -35.03 20.79 24.50
C ALA A 782 -34.43 19.59 25.26
N GLY A 783 -34.60 18.38 24.73
CA GLY A 783 -33.98 17.16 25.26
C GLY A 783 -32.45 17.18 25.19
N LEU A 784 -31.86 17.82 24.17
CA LEU A 784 -30.41 18.01 24.06
C LEU A 784 -29.88 19.07 25.05
N CYS A 785 -30.65 20.12 25.33
CA CYS A 785 -30.30 21.15 26.31
C CYS A 785 -30.20 20.60 27.74
N LEU A 786 -30.89 19.49 28.07
CA LEU A 786 -30.74 18.81 29.36
C LEU A 786 -29.30 18.34 29.64
N PHE A 787 -28.50 18.09 28.58
CA PHE A 787 -27.10 17.69 28.69
C PHE A 787 -26.11 18.87 28.63
N SER A 788 -26.57 20.12 28.42
CA SER A 788 -25.71 21.31 28.28
C SER A 788 -26.38 22.62 28.72
N PRO A 789 -26.63 22.81 30.04
CA PRO A 789 -27.18 24.06 30.59
C PRO A 789 -26.28 25.31 30.37
N SER A 790 -25.04 25.14 29.91
CA SER A 790 -24.07 26.21 29.60
C SER A 790 -24.35 27.02 28.33
N ASP A 791 -25.28 26.59 27.47
CA ASP A 791 -25.46 27.16 26.13
C ASP A 791 -26.47 28.34 26.10
N SER A 792 -26.94 28.81 27.28
CA SER A 792 -27.82 29.98 27.42
C SER A 792 -27.07 31.31 27.22
N CYS A 793 -27.63 32.21 26.42
CA CYS A 793 -27.02 33.48 26.04
C CYS A 793 -27.81 34.68 26.56
N GLN A 794 -27.18 35.50 27.39
CA GLN A 794 -27.75 36.80 27.79
C GLN A 794 -27.49 37.86 26.72
N LEU A 795 -28.57 38.30 26.05
CA LEU A 795 -28.49 39.30 24.99
C LEU A 795 -28.45 40.74 25.54
N THR A 796 -27.67 41.59 24.90
CA THR A 796 -27.57 43.03 25.16
C THR A 796 -27.85 43.80 23.87
N ILE A 797 -28.71 44.82 23.94
CA ILE A 797 -29.06 45.66 22.78
C ILE A 797 -27.91 46.60 22.42
N ASP A 798 -27.57 46.69 21.13
CA ASP A 798 -26.59 47.68 20.64
C ASP A 798 -27.28 49.01 20.34
N THR A 799 -27.16 49.95 21.29
CA THR A 799 -27.73 51.30 21.22
C THR A 799 -27.26 52.12 20.01
N ASN A 800 -26.12 51.76 19.42
CA ASN A 800 -25.60 52.43 18.23
C ASN A 800 -26.38 52.06 16.96
N THR A 801 -27.13 50.95 16.99
CA THR A 801 -27.90 50.47 15.83
C THR A 801 -29.37 50.89 15.88
N VAL A 802 -29.90 51.21 17.06
CA VAL A 802 -31.33 51.43 17.31
C VAL A 802 -31.90 52.58 16.46
N ASN A 803 -32.92 52.29 15.66
CA ASN A 803 -33.65 53.31 14.91
C ASN A 803 -34.33 54.33 15.84
N THR A 804 -34.42 55.58 15.40
CA THR A 804 -34.97 56.68 16.21
C THR A 804 -36.47 56.54 16.53
N ASN A 805 -37.22 55.68 15.83
CA ASN A 805 -38.62 55.38 16.16
C ASN A 805 -38.77 54.25 17.20
N LEU A 806 -37.68 53.79 17.80
CA LEU A 806 -37.67 52.76 18.84
C LEU A 806 -37.27 53.37 20.19
N LYS A 807 -38.09 53.14 21.22
CA LYS A 807 -37.83 53.55 22.59
C LYS A 807 -37.32 52.38 23.42
N LEU A 808 -36.16 52.54 24.03
CA LEU A 808 -35.60 51.61 25.02
C LEU A 808 -36.16 51.92 26.42
N SER A 809 -36.43 50.87 27.17
CA SER A 809 -36.94 50.91 28.55
C SER A 809 -36.46 49.68 29.32
N ASP A 810 -36.70 49.64 30.63
CA ASP A 810 -36.30 48.53 31.51
C ASP A 810 -34.81 48.21 31.40
N SER A 811 -33.96 49.21 31.67
CA SER A 811 -32.50 49.09 31.57
C SER A 811 -32.02 48.56 30.20
N ASN A 812 -32.67 49.01 29.11
CA ASN A 812 -32.44 48.56 27.73
C ASN A 812 -32.76 47.08 27.47
N ARG A 813 -33.58 46.43 28.30
CA ARG A 813 -34.08 45.06 28.06
C ARG A 813 -35.40 45.02 27.32
N LYS A 814 -36.13 46.14 27.27
CA LYS A 814 -37.40 46.26 26.55
C LYS A 814 -37.35 47.34 25.49
N VAL A 815 -37.79 47.00 24.28
CA VAL A 815 -37.85 47.88 23.12
C VAL A 815 -39.30 48.03 22.70
N THR A 816 -39.74 49.26 22.43
CA THR A 816 -41.09 49.54 21.93
C THR A 816 -41.02 50.49 20.74
N ARG A 817 -41.76 50.22 19.67
CA ARG A 817 -41.93 51.18 18.57
C ARG A 817 -42.91 52.29 18.96
N VAL A 818 -42.48 53.53 18.84
CA VAL A 818 -43.25 54.73 19.19
C VAL A 818 -43.35 55.67 17.99
N GLU A 819 -44.28 56.62 18.02
CA GLU A 819 -44.42 57.61 16.95
C GLU A 819 -43.48 58.80 17.15
N GLU A 820 -43.11 59.10 18.40
CA GLU A 820 -42.17 60.16 18.72
C GLU A 820 -40.73 59.76 18.39
N VAL A 821 -40.02 60.62 17.67
CA VAL A 821 -38.60 60.44 17.35
C VAL A 821 -37.77 60.54 18.63
N GLN A 822 -37.08 59.46 18.98
CA GLN A 822 -36.18 59.38 20.13
C GLN A 822 -34.82 60.00 19.82
N SER A 823 -34.26 60.71 20.80
CA SER A 823 -32.97 61.38 20.68
C SER A 823 -31.82 60.41 21.00
N TYR A 824 -31.23 59.81 19.97
CA TYR A 824 -30.00 59.01 20.06
C TYR A 824 -28.82 59.74 19.39
N PRO A 825 -27.57 59.54 19.85
CA PRO A 825 -26.38 60.08 19.17
C PRO A 825 -26.30 59.57 17.73
N ASP A 826 -25.89 60.42 16.79
CA ASP A 826 -25.67 59.96 15.42
C ASP A 826 -24.57 58.90 15.36
N HIS A 827 -24.76 57.87 14.53
CA HIS A 827 -23.83 56.76 14.39
C HIS A 827 -23.96 56.09 13.01
N PRO A 828 -22.85 55.72 12.35
CA PRO A 828 -22.88 55.08 11.03
C PRO A 828 -23.68 53.77 11.03
N ASP A 829 -23.65 53.02 12.13
CA ASP A 829 -24.38 51.76 12.27
C ASP A 829 -25.88 51.92 12.62
N ARG A 830 -26.41 53.14 12.72
CA ARG A 830 -27.82 53.37 13.08
C ARG A 830 -28.76 53.04 11.92
N PHE A 831 -29.78 52.23 12.15
CA PHE A 831 -30.85 52.04 11.18
C PHE A 831 -31.67 53.33 11.02
N ASP A 832 -31.89 53.81 9.79
CA ASP A 832 -32.64 55.04 9.54
C ASP A 832 -34.00 54.82 8.83
N GLY A 833 -34.07 53.95 7.83
CA GLY A 833 -35.28 53.73 7.03
C GLY A 833 -36.31 52.83 7.72
N TRP A 834 -35.85 51.79 8.44
CA TRP A 834 -36.72 50.80 9.05
C TRP A 834 -36.53 50.74 10.57
N SER A 835 -37.63 50.58 11.31
CA SER A 835 -37.63 50.45 12.78
C SER A 835 -36.99 49.13 13.23
N GLN A 836 -35.66 49.08 13.23
CA GLN A 836 -34.82 47.90 13.47
C GLN A 836 -33.69 48.18 14.46
N LEU A 837 -33.14 47.11 15.03
CA LEU A 837 -31.91 47.12 15.82
C LEU A 837 -31.20 45.77 15.80
N LEU A 838 -29.92 45.77 16.17
CA LEU A 838 -29.12 44.58 16.47
C LEU A 838 -28.76 44.52 17.96
N CYS A 839 -28.51 43.30 18.44
CA CYS A 839 -27.82 43.05 19.70
C CYS A 839 -26.30 43.13 19.52
N ARG A 840 -25.58 43.44 20.60
CA ARG A 840 -24.12 43.54 20.61
C ARG A 840 -23.42 42.19 20.58
N ASN A 841 -24.10 41.13 21.06
CA ASN A 841 -23.54 39.80 21.21
C ASN A 841 -23.33 39.13 19.84
N GLY A 842 -22.07 38.83 19.50
CA GLY A 842 -21.76 37.91 18.41
C GLY A 842 -21.92 36.48 18.91
N LEU A 843 -22.73 35.68 18.21
CA LEU A 843 -23.01 34.29 18.57
C LEU A 843 -21.85 33.38 18.14
N THR A 844 -21.33 32.58 19.07
CA THR A 844 -20.26 31.59 18.82
C THR A 844 -20.64 30.25 19.44
N GLY A 845 -20.33 29.15 18.76
CA GLY A 845 -20.72 27.81 19.23
C GLY A 845 -22.22 27.56 19.15
N ARG A 846 -22.81 27.05 20.24
CA ARG A 846 -24.25 26.81 20.39
C ARG A 846 -24.83 27.88 21.30
N CYS A 847 -25.91 28.53 20.86
CA CYS A 847 -26.50 29.67 21.55
C CYS A 847 -28.01 29.50 21.67
N TYR A 848 -28.54 29.69 22.87
CA TYR A 848 -29.97 29.66 23.17
C TYR A 848 -30.41 30.95 23.87
N TRP A 849 -31.51 31.57 23.44
CA TRP A 849 -32.13 32.68 24.17
C TRP A 849 -33.64 32.74 23.95
N GLU A 850 -34.33 33.46 24.84
CA GLU A 850 -35.76 33.66 24.79
C GLU A 850 -36.13 35.14 24.84
N VAL A 851 -37.21 35.50 24.15
CA VAL A 851 -37.81 36.83 24.26
C VAL A 851 -39.32 36.74 24.36
N GLU A 852 -39.89 37.71 25.07
CA GLU A 852 -41.33 37.99 25.06
C GLU A 852 -41.61 39.11 24.05
N TRP A 853 -42.67 38.99 23.26
CA TRP A 853 -43.01 39.94 22.21
C TRP A 853 -44.50 40.32 22.22
N ARG A 854 -44.83 41.51 21.73
CA ARG A 854 -46.22 41.97 21.52
C ARG A 854 -46.32 42.78 20.22
N GLY A 855 -47.48 42.69 19.56
CA GLY A 855 -47.74 43.44 18.32
C GLY A 855 -47.21 42.74 17.07
N GLN A 856 -46.59 43.49 16.16
CA GLN A 856 -46.05 42.98 14.90
C GLN A 856 -44.52 43.10 14.89
N VAL A 857 -43.82 41.98 15.12
CA VAL A 857 -42.37 41.93 15.33
C VAL A 857 -41.73 40.88 14.43
N TYR A 858 -40.53 41.16 13.91
CA TYR A 858 -39.65 40.17 13.31
C TYR A 858 -38.52 39.85 14.29
N MET A 859 -38.32 38.57 14.58
CA MET A 859 -37.22 38.05 15.39
C MET A 859 -36.17 37.46 14.46
N SER A 860 -34.98 38.04 14.46
CA SER A 860 -34.02 37.83 13.38
C SER A 860 -32.64 37.47 13.90
N VAL A 861 -31.89 36.79 13.06
CA VAL A 861 -30.44 36.58 13.21
C VAL A 861 -29.79 37.03 11.92
N SER A 862 -28.71 37.82 12.00
CA SER A 862 -28.11 38.47 10.84
C SER A 862 -26.59 38.55 10.94
N TYR A 863 -25.91 38.60 9.80
CA TYR A 863 -24.54 39.11 9.76
C TYR A 863 -24.50 40.60 10.12
N ARG A 864 -23.35 41.03 10.63
CA ARG A 864 -23.16 42.43 11.05
C ARG A 864 -23.17 43.41 9.88
N ARG A 865 -22.78 42.96 8.68
CA ARG A 865 -22.61 43.77 7.47
C ARG A 865 -23.92 44.16 6.75
N ILE A 866 -25.08 43.78 7.30
CA ILE A 866 -26.39 44.15 6.74
C ILE A 866 -26.48 45.66 6.48
N GLY A 867 -27.10 46.04 5.36
CA GLY A 867 -27.37 47.44 5.05
C GLY A 867 -28.24 48.09 6.12
N ARG A 868 -27.96 49.35 6.48
CA ARG A 868 -28.69 50.05 7.54
C ARG A 868 -29.27 51.40 7.12
N LYS A 869 -28.99 51.81 5.88
CA LYS A 869 -29.28 53.14 5.37
C LYS A 869 -30.22 53.08 4.17
N GLY A 870 -31.29 53.86 4.20
CA GLY A 870 -32.27 53.96 3.12
C GLY A 870 -33.42 52.94 3.20
N ASP A 871 -34.20 52.88 2.13
CA ASP A 871 -35.49 52.16 2.05
C ASP A 871 -35.43 50.91 1.14
N SER A 872 -34.25 50.33 0.94
CA SER A 872 -34.09 49.12 0.12
C SER A 872 -34.43 47.85 0.92
N GLY A 873 -34.84 46.79 0.22
CA GLY A 873 -35.02 45.46 0.82
C GLY A 873 -33.74 44.90 1.45
N ASP A 874 -32.57 45.31 0.96
CA ASP A 874 -31.26 44.91 1.51
C ASP A 874 -31.07 45.38 2.96
N CYS A 875 -31.79 46.42 3.37
CA CYS A 875 -31.72 46.96 4.72
C CYS A 875 -32.70 46.31 5.71
N VAL A 876 -33.57 45.40 5.26
CA VAL A 876 -34.64 44.80 6.08
C VAL A 876 -34.29 43.35 6.42
N PHE A 877 -34.36 42.99 7.71
CA PHE A 877 -34.15 41.61 8.13
C PHE A 877 -35.11 40.63 7.43
N GLY A 878 -34.58 39.54 6.89
CA GLY A 878 -35.28 38.51 6.14
C GLY A 878 -35.44 38.77 4.64
N ASN A 879 -35.26 40.03 4.19
CA ASN A 879 -35.40 40.41 2.77
C ASN A 879 -34.08 40.37 1.99
N ASN A 880 -33.01 39.90 2.61
CA ASN A 880 -31.69 39.71 2.01
C ASN A 880 -31.14 38.32 2.35
N ASP A 881 -30.02 37.96 1.74
CA ASP A 881 -29.31 36.70 1.96
C ASP A 881 -28.43 36.70 3.22
N GLN A 882 -28.43 37.80 3.98
CA GLN A 882 -27.57 38.01 5.16
C GLN A 882 -28.30 37.80 6.48
N SER A 883 -29.62 37.57 6.44
CA SER A 883 -30.46 37.48 7.63
C SER A 883 -31.60 36.47 7.48
N TRP A 884 -32.01 35.93 8.63
CA TRP A 884 -33.09 34.96 8.78
C TRP A 884 -34.06 35.46 9.85
N SER A 885 -35.34 35.49 9.54
CA SER A 885 -36.33 36.17 10.39
C SER A 885 -37.60 35.36 10.57
N LEU A 886 -38.12 35.33 11.79
CA LEU A 886 -39.47 34.88 12.12
C LEU A 886 -40.39 36.08 12.27
N TYR A 887 -41.51 36.12 11.55
CA TYR A 887 -42.54 37.14 11.69
C TYR A 887 -43.65 36.69 12.63
N CYS A 888 -43.94 37.55 13.61
CA CYS A 888 -44.92 37.33 14.67
C CYS A 888 -45.99 38.44 14.65
N SER A 889 -47.27 38.05 14.67
CA SER A 889 -48.43 38.95 14.69
C SER A 889 -49.62 38.28 15.40
N GLY A 890 -49.70 38.41 16.73
CA GLY A 890 -50.62 37.64 17.59
C GLY A 890 -50.19 36.18 17.80
N VAL A 891 -49.74 35.49 16.75
CA VAL A 891 -49.02 34.21 16.78
C VAL A 891 -47.82 34.25 15.83
N PRO A 892 -46.85 33.33 15.93
CA PRO A 892 -45.83 33.14 14.88
C PRO A 892 -46.50 32.74 13.54
N VAL A 893 -46.25 33.49 12.46
CA VAL A 893 -46.99 33.38 11.19
C VAL A 893 -46.18 32.79 10.05
N CYS A 894 -44.95 33.26 9.86
CA CYS A 894 -44.09 32.84 8.75
C CYS A 894 -42.64 33.20 9.01
N VAL A 895 -41.73 32.55 8.30
CA VAL A 895 -40.30 32.89 8.28
C VAL A 895 -39.89 33.52 6.95
N TYR A 896 -38.84 34.33 6.97
CA TYR A 896 -38.27 35.05 5.84
C TYR A 896 -36.76 34.84 5.76
N HIS A 897 -36.27 34.60 4.54
CA HIS A 897 -34.85 34.64 4.19
C HIS A 897 -34.72 34.92 2.69
N ASN A 898 -33.80 35.79 2.28
CA ASN A 898 -33.57 36.17 0.89
C ASN A 898 -34.86 36.58 0.15
N ASN A 899 -35.70 37.38 0.84
CA ASN A 899 -37.02 37.83 0.34
C ASN A 899 -38.01 36.69 0.03
N LYS A 900 -37.74 35.48 0.51
CA LYS A 900 -38.62 34.31 0.36
C LYS A 900 -39.38 34.05 1.66
N ARG A 901 -40.70 34.10 1.57
CA ARG A 901 -41.62 33.81 2.68
C ARG A 901 -41.96 32.32 2.72
N THR A 902 -41.90 31.72 3.90
CA THR A 902 -42.41 30.36 4.17
C THR A 902 -43.41 30.41 5.33
N SER A 903 -44.67 30.01 5.08
CA SER A 903 -45.71 29.97 6.11
C SER A 903 -45.44 28.88 7.13
N ILE A 904 -45.72 29.15 8.41
CA ILE A 904 -45.67 28.15 9.49
C ILE A 904 -47.07 27.92 10.05
N SER A 905 -47.37 26.68 10.42
CA SER A 905 -48.65 26.29 11.02
C SER A 905 -48.51 26.27 12.54
N SER A 906 -48.68 27.42 13.20
CA SER A 906 -48.66 27.51 14.66
C SER A 906 -50.08 27.65 15.22
N SER A 907 -50.46 26.76 16.14
CA SER A 907 -51.69 26.87 16.96
C SER A 907 -51.43 27.49 18.34
N SER A 908 -50.17 27.78 18.66
CA SER A 908 -49.76 28.32 19.97
C SER A 908 -49.98 29.83 20.03
N ALA A 909 -50.81 30.28 20.98
CA ALA A 909 -51.05 31.69 21.30
C ALA A 909 -49.97 32.30 22.22
N SER A 910 -48.80 31.67 22.34
CA SER A 910 -47.75 32.15 23.24
C SER A 910 -47.03 33.37 22.67
N ASN A 911 -46.89 34.38 23.54
CA ASN A 911 -46.12 35.60 23.29
C ASN A 911 -44.62 35.44 23.61
N ARG A 912 -44.14 34.21 23.80
CA ARG A 912 -42.72 33.89 24.02
C ARG A 912 -42.18 33.02 22.90
N VAL A 913 -41.00 33.37 22.41
CA VAL A 913 -40.27 32.62 21.39
C VAL A 913 -38.85 32.38 21.85
N ALA A 914 -38.39 31.14 21.67
CA ALA A 914 -37.01 30.74 21.87
C ALA A 914 -36.30 30.61 20.52
N VAL A 915 -35.02 30.96 20.50
CA VAL A 915 -34.15 30.86 19.33
C VAL A 915 -32.92 30.05 19.71
N TYR A 916 -32.62 29.05 18.88
CA TYR A 916 -31.44 28.20 19.02
C TYR A 916 -30.57 28.28 17.77
N VAL A 917 -29.28 28.52 17.94
CA VAL A 917 -28.29 28.59 16.87
C VAL A 917 -27.17 27.62 17.16
N ASP A 918 -26.86 26.76 16.20
CA ASP A 918 -25.66 25.92 16.19
C ASP A 918 -24.76 26.40 15.05
N CYS A 919 -23.78 27.25 15.38
CA CYS A 919 -22.88 27.84 14.40
C CYS A 919 -22.03 26.77 13.66
N PRO A 920 -21.41 25.78 14.34
CA PRO A 920 -20.70 24.68 13.67
C PRO A 920 -21.57 23.82 12.77
N ALA A 921 -22.78 23.47 13.20
CA ALA A 921 -23.70 22.63 12.43
C ALA A 921 -24.47 23.40 11.35
N GLY A 922 -24.39 24.74 11.34
CA GLY A 922 -25.09 25.55 10.35
C GLY A 922 -26.60 25.58 10.54
N THR A 923 -27.08 25.47 11.78
CA THR A 923 -28.51 25.31 12.08
C THR A 923 -29.05 26.51 12.86
N LEU A 924 -30.19 27.07 12.45
CA LEU A 924 -30.95 28.10 13.19
C LEU A 924 -32.39 27.64 13.34
N SER A 925 -32.88 27.51 14.56
CA SER A 925 -34.23 27.04 14.87
C SER A 925 -35.02 28.01 15.73
N PHE A 926 -36.31 28.15 15.44
CA PHE A 926 -37.26 28.96 16.18
C PHE A 926 -38.30 28.07 16.87
N TYR A 927 -38.67 28.42 18.11
CA TYR A 927 -39.64 27.69 18.91
C TYR A 927 -40.63 28.65 19.57
N SER A 928 -41.88 28.24 19.72
CA SER A 928 -42.84 28.89 20.62
C SER A 928 -42.74 28.26 22.00
N VAL A 929 -42.75 29.08 23.06
CA VAL A 929 -42.61 28.61 24.45
C VAL A 929 -43.97 28.60 25.13
N SER A 930 -44.54 27.43 25.44
CA SER A 930 -45.87 27.31 26.07
C SER A 930 -45.80 26.41 27.29
N SER A 931 -46.23 26.87 28.47
CA SER A 931 -46.20 26.07 29.72
C SER A 931 -44.85 25.36 29.97
N GLU A 932 -43.74 26.06 29.75
CA GLU A 932 -42.35 25.54 29.84
C GLU A 932 -41.98 24.43 28.84
N THR A 933 -42.80 24.21 27.82
CA THR A 933 -42.49 23.32 26.68
C THR A 933 -42.12 24.13 25.44
N LEU A 934 -41.12 23.65 24.70
CA LEU A 934 -40.67 24.24 23.42
C LEU A 934 -41.39 23.57 22.25
N ILE A 935 -42.25 24.32 21.57
CA ILE A 935 -42.94 23.89 20.35
C ILE A 935 -42.13 24.37 19.14
N HIS A 936 -41.57 23.45 18.37
CA HIS A 936 -40.80 23.77 17.16
C HIS A 936 -41.66 24.51 16.13
N LEU A 937 -41.11 25.60 15.57
CA LEU A 937 -41.77 26.40 14.53
C LEU A 937 -41.10 26.19 13.17
N HIS A 938 -39.77 26.34 13.11
CA HIS A 938 -39.01 26.23 11.87
C HIS A 938 -37.51 26.09 12.11
N THR A 939 -36.81 25.44 11.18
CA THR A 939 -35.34 25.34 11.16
C THR A 939 -34.79 25.72 9.79
N PHE A 940 -33.82 26.63 9.78
CA PHE A 940 -32.95 26.91 8.65
C PHE A 940 -31.67 26.06 8.76
N ASN A 941 -31.32 25.38 7.67
CA ASN A 941 -30.05 24.70 7.50
C ASN A 941 -29.23 25.45 6.44
N THR A 942 -28.07 25.97 6.83
CA THR A 942 -27.23 26.81 5.96
C THR A 942 -25.79 26.84 6.46
N THR A 943 -24.85 27.28 5.63
CA THR A 943 -23.47 27.51 6.07
C THR A 943 -23.30 28.96 6.50
N PHE A 944 -23.03 29.20 7.79
CA PHE A 944 -22.74 30.54 8.28
C PHE A 944 -21.30 30.94 7.94
N THR A 945 -21.13 32.06 7.25
CA THR A 945 -19.82 32.53 6.76
C THR A 945 -19.17 33.54 7.70
N GLU A 946 -19.93 34.12 8.63
CA GLU A 946 -19.48 35.15 9.57
C GLU A 946 -20.20 35.02 10.92
N SER A 947 -19.75 35.77 11.92
CA SER A 947 -20.44 35.87 13.21
C SER A 947 -21.86 36.42 13.04
N LEU A 948 -22.79 35.76 13.71
CA LEU A 948 -24.21 36.10 13.70
C LEU A 948 -24.56 37.01 14.89
N TYR A 949 -25.56 37.86 14.69
CA TYR A 949 -26.04 38.81 15.68
C TYR A 949 -27.58 38.75 15.72
N PRO A 950 -28.19 38.59 16.90
CA PRO A 950 -29.63 38.73 17.05
C PRO A 950 -30.10 40.14 16.69
N GLY A 951 -31.29 40.27 16.11
CA GLY A 951 -31.88 41.53 15.71
C GLY A 951 -33.40 41.50 15.69
N PHE A 952 -34.02 42.68 15.77
CA PHE A 952 -35.47 42.81 15.85
C PHE A 952 -36.00 43.92 14.94
N THR A 953 -37.14 43.68 14.26
CA THR A 953 -37.86 44.68 13.45
C THR A 953 -39.27 44.87 14.00
N PHE A 954 -39.76 46.11 14.04
CA PHE A 954 -41.07 46.45 14.58
C PHE A 954 -41.92 47.14 13.51
N ARG A 955 -43.11 46.60 13.18
CA ARG A 955 -43.93 47.13 12.06
C ARG A 955 -45.01 48.13 12.45
N SER A 956 -45.63 47.98 13.61
CA SER A 956 -46.72 48.87 14.06
C SER A 956 -46.34 49.61 15.35
N PRO A 957 -46.79 50.86 15.55
CA PRO A 957 -46.60 51.55 16.83
C PRO A 957 -47.21 50.73 17.96
N GLY A 958 -46.55 50.70 19.13
CA GLY A 958 -46.93 49.86 20.27
C GLY A 958 -46.40 48.42 20.23
N SER A 959 -45.79 47.97 19.12
CA SER A 959 -45.09 46.68 19.09
C SER A 959 -43.87 46.69 20.00
N SER A 960 -43.62 45.61 20.75
CA SER A 960 -42.52 45.54 21.72
C SER A 960 -41.88 44.16 21.83
N VAL A 961 -40.62 44.14 22.27
CA VAL A 961 -39.83 42.95 22.60
C VAL A 961 -39.14 43.18 23.94
N SER A 962 -39.21 42.18 24.82
CA SER A 962 -38.54 42.10 26.11
C SER A 962 -37.60 40.90 26.13
N LEU A 963 -36.32 41.14 26.43
CA LEU A 963 -35.32 40.06 26.57
C LEU A 963 -35.53 39.32 27.88
N TYR A 964 -35.73 38.00 27.84
CA TYR A 964 -36.03 37.17 29.02
C TYR A 964 -34.74 36.60 29.64
N GLU A 965 -34.67 36.49 30.97
CA GLU A 965 -33.57 35.81 31.66
C GLU A 965 -33.97 34.35 31.90
N VAL A 966 -33.23 33.42 31.31
CA VAL A 966 -33.37 32.00 31.63
C VAL A 966 -32.67 31.79 32.99
N LEU A 967 -33.44 31.61 34.06
CA LEU A 967 -32.89 31.30 35.38
C LEU A 967 -32.19 29.94 35.32
N ASP A 968 -30.96 29.86 35.85
CA ASP A 968 -30.23 28.61 36.07
C ASP A 968 -31.14 27.58 36.73
N ALA A 969 -31.53 26.54 35.99
CA ALA A 969 -32.13 25.34 36.54
C ALA A 969 -31.05 24.48 37.24
N ALA A 970 -30.39 25.07 38.25
CA ALA A 970 -29.46 24.37 39.14
C ALA A 970 -29.19 25.20 40.42
N LYS A 971 -30.24 25.52 41.19
CA LYS A 971 -30.09 25.68 42.63
C LYS A 971 -31.16 24.85 43.34
N PRO A 972 -30.82 23.72 43.95
CA PRO A 972 -31.69 23.12 44.94
C PRO A 972 -31.85 24.15 46.06
N SER A 973 -33.08 24.57 46.31
CA SER A 973 -33.46 25.25 47.53
C SER A 973 -33.28 24.26 48.69
N CYS A 974 -32.12 24.30 49.35
CA CYS A 974 -31.95 23.64 50.63
C CYS A 974 -32.79 24.37 51.69
N CYS A 975 -33.92 23.78 52.06
CA CYS A 975 -34.43 23.90 53.42
C CYS A 975 -33.38 23.36 54.41
N HIS A 976 -33.30 24.02 55.55
CA HIS A 976 -32.39 23.81 56.68
C HIS A 976 -32.03 22.36 57.02
N GLY A 977 -30.76 22.15 57.40
CA GLY A 977 -30.33 20.93 58.08
C GLY A 977 -28.80 20.81 58.14
N SER A 978 -28.24 21.20 59.26
CA SER A 978 -26.86 21.03 59.71
C SER A 978 -26.21 19.66 59.43
N GLY A 979 -24.91 19.67 59.13
CA GLY A 979 -23.97 18.64 59.61
C GLY A 979 -23.24 17.81 58.55
N SER A 980 -21.94 18.09 58.40
CA SER A 980 -20.84 17.10 58.41
C SER A 980 -21.00 15.80 57.61
N LEU A 981 -20.41 15.73 56.41
CA LEU A 981 -19.15 14.99 56.13
C LEU A 981 -18.64 15.36 54.74
#